data_AF-A0A1A9ZNA2-F1
#
_entry.id   AF-A0A1A9ZNA2-F1
#
_cell.length_a   1.000
_cell.length_b   1.000
_cell.length_c   1.000
_cell.angle_alpha   90.00
_cell.angle_beta   90.00
_cell.angle_gamma   90.00
#
_symmetry.space_group_name_H-M   'P 1'
#
loop_
_entity.id
_entity.type
_entity.pdbx_description
1 polymer ?
#
loop_
_entity_poly.entity_id
_entity_poly.type
_entity_poly.pdbx_seq_one_letter_code
_entity_poly.pdbx_strand_id
1 'polypeptide(L)'
;MTGLRFAWFYITTLLILTSFVAARRQNLKILGLFPHPGISHFHFFHPIMRSLAERGHEVTVVSHFPDKSPPVGYHDISLGGKETLANTVDLQIFENRRIYNHFVEFFMLYEWGKVACNHTIRSDALTRLMRQDNKFDVILMEQFNTDCMMGVAHLLRAPVIALSSCALMPWHYERMGSPIIPSYIPALFLGQSEEMSLPGRLANWISFHVLKLLYDYYSIPAADAILRYKFGQDMPSVGELAKETAVMFVNQHFSLSGPKPLPPSVVELGGVHIQKAKPLDVELQRFLDNAEYGVIFISWGSMIRAETMPPAKRDAIVKAVKRLKQRVIWKWENDTLINKPDNMYISKWLPQRDILCHPKVKIFMTHAGLMGSSEAAYCGTPVIATPIYHESAKAVSYAYKHRPQTALDTAMWWVEYVAATEGASLLKSHSVYMSRFTYYCLDTYLILSSVTTLSILSSFVIFRKIGLWRKKLKSKSRRSDVCYPDFAKEAVTKALSDAKIPYAEVQQAAVGYVYGDSTCGQRALYEVGMTAIPVYNVNNNCSTGASALYLAKQIVESGNADCVLALGFEKMERGSLSSKYFDRANPMERHVTLMSELTEIGSGPMAAQIFGNAGKEHMEKYGSKPEHFAKIAWKNHKHSVNNPYSQFQDEYTLEQIMQSPQVVDGVLTKLQCCPTSDGSAAAILASETFVRRHGLEKQAVEIVGMEMATDPESTFKDRSLIKIAGYDMTKLAASRLFAKSNYKPSDVQVVELHDCFSANELITYEALGLCNEGKAAELIDSGNNTYGGKYVINPSGGLISKGHPLGATGLAQCAELCWQLRGQAGKRQVKDCKLALQHNLGLGGAVVVTLYRLGFPASANIKFNLTSAISTTGEGFKVTPLLKLLEQLMMEDQENLIEKVRAVYGFKVVNGPNGQTGYWTINAKEGKGKITYNGKEKCDVTFIMSDEDVSDLITGKLAPQKAFFQGKIKIQGNMGFAIKLMDLQRSSQDRIEAIRAKL
;
A
#
# COMPACT_ATOMS: atom_id res chain seq x y z
N MET A 1 -32.31 -41.38 53.86
CA MET A 1 -31.33 -41.88 52.85
C MET A 1 -31.13 -40.94 51.65
N THR A 2 -31.93 -39.89 51.47
CA THR A 2 -31.86 -38.96 50.32
C THR A 2 -30.83 -37.82 50.49
N GLY A 3 -30.60 -37.35 51.72
CA GLY A 3 -29.61 -36.28 51.99
C GLY A 3 -28.13 -36.71 51.81
N LEU A 4 -27.79 -37.95 52.19
CA LEU A 4 -26.41 -38.45 52.04
C LEU A 4 -25.99 -38.63 50.57
N ARG A 5 -26.94 -38.99 49.69
CA ARG A 5 -26.68 -39.17 48.25
C ARG A 5 -26.44 -37.84 47.54
N PHE A 6 -27.14 -36.77 47.95
CA PHE A 6 -26.91 -35.43 47.44
C PHE A 6 -25.55 -34.86 47.87
N ALA A 7 -25.16 -35.03 49.14
CA ALA A 7 -23.85 -34.60 49.63
C ALA A 7 -22.70 -35.34 48.91
N TRP A 8 -22.86 -36.65 48.68
CA TRP A 8 -21.87 -37.44 47.94
C TRP A 8 -21.74 -36.99 46.49
N PHE A 9 -22.84 -36.66 45.81
CA PHE A 9 -22.84 -36.14 44.45
C PHE A 9 -22.12 -34.78 44.37
N TYR A 10 -22.36 -33.86 45.30
CA TYR A 10 -21.64 -32.57 45.33
C TYR A 10 -20.16 -32.74 45.66
N ILE A 11 -19.78 -33.61 46.60
CA ILE A 11 -18.38 -33.86 46.94
C ILE A 11 -17.64 -34.53 45.78
N THR A 12 -18.24 -35.51 45.11
CA THR A 12 -17.63 -36.13 43.91
C THR A 12 -17.55 -35.15 42.75
N THR A 13 -18.58 -34.32 42.54
CA THR A 13 -18.57 -33.30 41.49
C THR A 13 -17.51 -32.22 41.79
N LEU A 14 -17.35 -31.81 43.05
CA LEU A 14 -16.30 -30.89 43.48
C LEU A 14 -14.90 -31.52 43.36
N LEU A 15 -14.73 -32.78 43.73
CA LEU A 15 -13.47 -33.52 43.56
C LEU A 15 -13.10 -33.70 42.09
N ILE A 16 -14.08 -34.03 41.24
CA ILE A 16 -13.91 -34.12 39.79
C ILE A 16 -13.57 -32.74 39.21
N LEU A 17 -14.30 -31.68 39.58
CA LEU A 17 -13.97 -30.30 39.18
C LEU A 17 -12.58 -29.85 39.69
N THR A 18 -12.18 -30.20 40.91
CA THR A 18 -10.82 -29.92 41.39
C THR A 18 -9.76 -30.76 40.70
N SER A 19 -10.08 -31.98 40.26
CA SER A 19 -9.16 -32.83 39.48
C SER A 19 -9.05 -32.40 38.01
N PHE A 20 -10.09 -31.75 37.46
CA PHE A 20 -10.05 -31.11 36.14
C PHE A 20 -9.42 -29.71 36.16
N VAL A 21 -9.52 -28.97 37.27
CA VAL A 21 -8.81 -27.69 37.48
C VAL A 21 -7.36 -27.92 37.87
N ALA A 22 -7.03 -29.05 38.48
CA ALA A 22 -5.68 -29.60 38.55
C ALA A 22 -5.31 -30.31 37.22
N ALA A 23 -5.51 -29.63 36.09
CA ALA A 23 -4.75 -29.96 34.89
C ALA A 23 -3.27 -30.00 35.33
N ARG A 24 -2.62 -31.16 35.19
CA ARG A 24 -1.24 -31.41 35.60
C ARG A 24 -0.38 -30.18 35.28
N ARG A 25 -0.04 -29.35 36.27
CA ARG A 25 1.12 -28.47 36.15
C ARG A 25 2.32 -29.41 36.16
N GLN A 26 2.76 -29.81 34.98
CA GLN A 26 4.01 -30.54 34.86
C GLN A 26 5.11 -29.62 35.38
N ASN A 27 5.75 -30.04 36.47
CA ASN A 27 6.94 -29.35 36.95
C ASN A 27 8.10 -29.71 36.02
N LEU A 28 8.25 -28.94 34.94
CA LEU A 28 9.31 -29.10 33.94
C LEU A 28 10.67 -28.70 34.53
N LYS A 29 11.71 -29.45 34.14
CA LYS A 29 13.11 -29.09 34.33
C LYS A 29 13.62 -28.36 33.10
N ILE A 30 13.88 -27.07 33.25
CA ILE A 30 14.20 -26.17 32.15
C ILE A 30 15.62 -25.64 32.32
N LEU A 31 16.39 -25.66 31.23
CA LEU A 31 17.74 -25.11 31.20
C LEU A 31 17.79 -23.86 30.30
N GLY A 32 18.27 -22.75 30.85
CA GLY A 32 18.64 -21.55 30.10
C GLY A 32 20.15 -21.50 29.84
N LEU A 33 20.58 -21.47 28.58
CA LEU A 33 22.00 -21.35 28.19
C LEU A 33 22.25 -20.02 27.47
N PHE A 34 22.84 -19.05 28.19
CA PHE A 34 23.06 -17.68 27.70
C PHE A 34 24.53 -17.25 27.86
N PRO A 35 25.43 -17.75 27.00
CA PRO A 35 26.87 -17.49 27.11
C PRO A 35 27.29 -16.08 26.69
N HIS A 36 26.43 -15.32 26.01
CA HIS A 36 26.80 -14.00 25.51
C HIS A 36 26.92 -12.97 26.65
N PRO A 37 28.04 -12.22 26.78
CA PRO A 37 28.26 -11.22 27.82
C PRO A 37 27.53 -9.87 27.59
N GLY A 38 26.43 -9.88 26.84
CA GLY A 38 25.62 -8.69 26.55
C GLY A 38 24.41 -8.56 27.50
N ILE A 39 24.43 -7.59 28.41
CA ILE A 39 23.35 -7.41 29.40
C ILE A 39 21.99 -7.11 28.77
N SER A 40 21.98 -6.37 27.65
CA SER A 40 20.76 -6.08 26.88
C SER A 40 20.13 -7.34 26.30
N HIS A 41 20.94 -8.32 25.89
CA HIS A 41 20.45 -9.60 25.39
C HIS A 41 19.79 -10.37 26.52
N PHE A 42 20.47 -10.45 27.67
CA PHE A 42 19.94 -11.14 28.83
C PHE A 42 18.66 -10.50 29.38
N HIS A 43 18.49 -9.19 29.29
CA HIS A 43 17.23 -8.52 29.67
C HIS A 43 16.01 -8.99 28.85
N PHE A 44 16.21 -9.49 27.62
CA PHE A 44 15.13 -10.10 26.85
C PHE A 44 14.82 -11.53 27.33
N PHE A 45 15.84 -12.32 27.67
CA PHE A 45 15.69 -13.72 28.09
C PHE A 45 15.24 -13.87 29.56
N HIS A 46 15.75 -13.00 30.44
CA HIS A 46 15.58 -13.10 31.89
C HIS A 46 14.13 -13.12 32.36
N PRO A 47 13.21 -12.26 31.84
CA PRO A 47 11.80 -12.33 32.23
C PRO A 47 11.12 -13.65 31.86
N ILE A 48 11.53 -14.27 30.74
CA ILE A 48 11.02 -15.59 30.31
C ILE A 48 11.43 -16.64 31.34
N MET A 49 12.73 -16.72 31.66
CA MET A 49 13.24 -17.69 32.62
C MET A 49 12.63 -17.51 34.01
N ARG A 50 12.47 -16.26 34.46
CA ARG A 50 11.90 -15.94 35.75
C ARG A 50 10.41 -16.32 35.84
N SER A 51 9.64 -16.01 34.80
CA SER A 51 8.21 -16.36 34.72
C SER A 51 7.98 -17.87 34.72
N LEU A 52 8.88 -18.65 34.09
CA LEU A 52 8.81 -20.11 34.14
C LEU A 52 8.96 -20.63 35.58
N ALA A 53 9.92 -20.10 36.34
CA ALA A 53 10.10 -20.45 37.74
C ALA A 53 8.91 -20.00 38.61
N GLU A 54 8.38 -18.79 38.38
CA GLU A 54 7.19 -18.28 39.08
C GLU A 54 5.92 -19.11 38.79
N ARG A 55 5.87 -19.82 37.66
CA ARG A 55 4.82 -20.80 37.33
C ARG A 55 5.00 -22.17 38.00
N GLY A 56 6.12 -22.37 38.69
CA GLY A 56 6.44 -23.56 39.48
C GLY A 56 7.33 -24.58 38.77
N HIS A 57 8.02 -24.20 37.70
CA HIS A 57 9.03 -25.03 37.03
C HIS A 57 10.40 -24.95 37.73
N GLU A 58 11.22 -25.99 37.58
CA GLU A 58 12.61 -25.99 38.03
C GLU A 58 13.49 -25.42 36.89
N VAL A 59 14.03 -24.22 37.09
CA VAL A 59 14.73 -23.45 36.05
C VAL A 59 16.18 -23.25 36.43
N THR A 60 17.10 -23.85 35.67
CA THR A 60 18.55 -23.62 35.81
C THR A 60 19.02 -22.64 34.73
N VAL A 61 19.73 -21.57 35.10
CA VAL A 61 20.21 -20.55 34.15
C VAL A 61 21.71 -20.41 34.20
N VAL A 62 22.37 -20.65 33.07
CA VAL A 62 23.81 -20.44 32.87
C VAL A 62 24.03 -19.12 32.16
N SER A 63 24.59 -18.12 32.85
CA SER A 63 24.81 -16.78 32.29
C SER A 63 25.92 -15.99 33.01
N HIS A 64 26.26 -14.80 32.49
CA HIS A 64 27.12 -13.83 33.19
C HIS A 64 26.36 -12.95 34.20
N PHE A 65 25.03 -13.05 34.29
CA PHE A 65 24.17 -12.09 34.96
C PHE A 65 23.24 -12.79 35.97
N PRO A 66 23.76 -13.21 37.15
CA PRO A 66 22.94 -13.88 38.15
C PRO A 66 21.80 -12.98 38.67
N ASP A 67 20.63 -13.56 38.94
CA ASP A 67 19.51 -12.82 39.51
C ASP A 67 19.81 -12.50 40.99
N LYS A 68 19.62 -11.24 41.38
CA LYS A 68 19.86 -10.78 42.76
C LYS A 68 18.75 -11.18 43.71
N SER A 69 17.57 -11.53 43.20
CA SER A 69 16.37 -11.88 43.95
C SER A 69 15.57 -12.97 43.22
N PRO A 70 16.14 -14.16 43.00
CA PRO A 70 15.52 -15.22 42.21
C PRO A 70 14.21 -15.72 42.86
N PRO A 71 13.18 -16.06 42.06
CA PRO A 71 12.00 -16.75 42.57
C PRO A 71 12.33 -18.19 42.99
N VAL A 72 11.41 -18.83 43.71
CA VAL A 72 11.55 -20.24 44.10
C VAL A 72 11.66 -21.11 42.83
N GLY A 73 12.61 -22.06 42.83
CA GLY A 73 12.86 -22.95 41.68
C GLY A 73 13.82 -22.38 40.62
N TYR A 74 14.35 -21.16 40.80
CA TYR A 74 15.35 -20.56 39.90
C TYR A 74 16.78 -20.76 40.43
N HIS A 75 17.64 -21.38 39.63
CA HIS A 75 19.00 -21.76 39.99
C HIS A 75 20.01 -21.13 39.03
N ASP A 76 20.79 -20.16 39.52
CA ASP A 76 21.85 -19.52 38.72
C ASP A 76 23.17 -20.32 38.75
N ILE A 77 23.76 -20.48 37.57
CA ILE A 77 25.13 -20.94 37.39
C ILE A 77 25.90 -19.84 36.66
N SER A 78 26.70 -19.07 37.41
CA SER A 78 27.47 -17.97 36.83
C SER A 78 28.65 -18.49 35.99
N LEU A 79 28.79 -17.97 34.77
CA LEU A 79 29.95 -18.21 33.91
C LEU A 79 31.21 -17.46 34.34
N GLY A 80 31.09 -16.51 35.29
CA GLY A 80 32.20 -15.67 35.75
C GLY A 80 32.78 -14.74 34.68
N GLY A 81 33.49 -13.68 35.12
CA GLY A 81 34.15 -12.69 34.25
C GLY A 81 33.59 -11.27 34.43
N LYS A 82 34.49 -10.28 34.68
CA LYS A 82 34.12 -8.86 34.79
C LYS A 82 33.92 -8.17 33.43
N GLU A 83 34.36 -8.79 32.34
CA GLU A 83 34.30 -8.18 31.00
C GLU A 83 32.93 -8.41 30.36
N THR A 84 31.99 -7.54 30.72
CA THR A 84 30.70 -7.43 30.01
C THR A 84 30.85 -6.56 28.76
N LEU A 85 30.03 -6.77 27.74
CA LEU A 85 30.01 -5.92 26.53
C LEU A 85 29.32 -4.55 26.75
N ALA A 86 29.12 -4.15 28.01
CA ALA A 86 28.59 -2.83 28.32
C ALA A 86 29.65 -1.76 28.04
N ASN A 87 29.24 -0.69 27.34
CA ASN A 87 30.10 0.46 27.02
C ASN A 87 31.41 0.05 26.30
N THR A 88 31.35 -0.83 25.30
CA THR A 88 32.52 -1.32 24.54
C THR A 88 32.65 -0.75 23.12
N VAL A 89 31.60 -0.10 22.59
CA VAL A 89 31.58 0.43 21.22
C VAL A 89 31.78 1.93 21.22
N ASP A 90 32.85 2.40 20.60
CA ASP A 90 33.15 3.82 20.48
C ASP A 90 32.23 4.49 19.43
N LEU A 91 31.66 5.65 19.79
CA LEU A 91 30.76 6.42 18.93
C LEU A 91 31.46 6.89 17.64
N GLN A 92 32.78 7.05 17.68
CA GLN A 92 33.60 7.50 16.55
C GLN A 92 33.56 6.54 15.36
N ILE A 93 33.32 5.25 15.60
CA ILE A 93 33.19 4.21 14.56
C ILE A 93 32.06 4.55 13.57
N PHE A 94 31.02 5.24 14.05
CA PHE A 94 29.85 5.61 13.25
C PHE A 94 29.99 6.94 12.49
N GLU A 95 31.09 7.69 12.68
CA GLU A 95 31.25 9.00 12.02
C GLU A 95 31.58 8.87 10.53
N ASN A 96 32.29 7.80 10.14
CA ASN A 96 32.70 7.54 8.76
C ASN A 96 32.13 6.21 8.26
N ARG A 97 30.80 6.03 8.36
CA ARG A 97 30.15 4.77 8.00
C ARG A 97 30.13 4.58 6.47
N ARG A 98 30.93 3.64 5.97
CA ARG A 98 30.96 3.22 4.55
C ARG A 98 30.05 2.02 4.33
N ILE A 99 29.63 1.80 3.08
CA ILE A 99 28.69 0.74 2.72
C ILE A 99 29.15 -0.67 3.12
N TYR A 100 30.47 -0.93 3.20
CA TYR A 100 31.02 -2.24 3.55
C TYR A 100 31.27 -2.45 5.06
N ASN A 101 30.99 -1.45 5.91
CA ASN A 101 31.31 -1.54 7.35
C ASN A 101 30.53 -2.66 8.06
N HIS A 102 29.35 -3.04 7.58
CA HIS A 102 28.57 -4.15 8.13
C HIS A 102 29.28 -5.52 7.98
N PHE A 103 30.19 -5.67 7.01
CA PHE A 103 31.05 -6.87 6.93
C PHE A 103 32.16 -6.86 7.99
N VAL A 104 32.64 -5.68 8.41
CA VAL A 104 33.58 -5.56 9.53
C VAL A 104 32.88 -5.89 10.84
N GLU A 105 31.64 -5.41 11.01
CA GLU A 105 30.77 -5.74 12.15
C GLU A 105 30.56 -7.26 12.26
N PHE A 106 30.45 -7.99 11.14
CA PHE A 106 30.42 -9.45 11.15
C PHE A 106 31.68 -10.07 11.79
N PHE A 107 32.88 -9.64 11.40
CA PHE A 107 34.11 -10.21 11.96
C PHE A 107 34.27 -9.90 13.46
N MET A 108 33.77 -8.76 13.92
CA MET A 108 33.67 -8.45 15.34
C MET A 108 32.74 -9.42 16.07
N LEU A 109 31.55 -9.68 15.52
CA LEU A 109 30.60 -10.65 16.08
C LEU A 109 31.17 -12.07 16.08
N TYR A 110 31.88 -12.45 15.03
CA TYR A 110 32.58 -13.73 14.91
C TYR A 110 33.62 -13.91 16.02
N GLU A 111 34.48 -12.91 16.24
CA GLU A 111 35.48 -12.97 17.31
C GLU A 111 34.83 -13.05 18.70
N TRP A 112 33.79 -12.26 18.96
CA TRP A 112 33.04 -12.35 20.22
C TRP A 112 32.36 -13.71 20.41
N GLY A 113 31.79 -14.29 19.34
CA GLY A 113 31.14 -15.60 19.38
C GLY A 113 32.15 -16.71 19.69
N LYS A 114 33.31 -16.67 19.04
CA LYS A 114 34.43 -17.59 19.27
C LYS A 114 34.94 -17.51 20.71
N VAL A 115 35.15 -16.31 21.23
CA VAL A 115 35.61 -16.09 22.62
C VAL A 115 34.55 -16.58 23.61
N ALA A 116 33.28 -16.23 23.43
CA ALA A 116 32.19 -16.65 24.32
C ALA A 116 32.02 -18.19 24.33
N CYS A 117 32.08 -18.83 23.16
CA CYS A 117 32.08 -20.28 23.03
C CYS A 117 33.25 -20.90 23.80
N ASN A 118 34.49 -20.46 23.53
CA ASN A 118 35.67 -21.02 24.18
C ASN A 118 35.67 -20.83 25.70
N HIS A 119 35.24 -19.66 26.18
CA HIS A 119 35.10 -19.36 27.62
C HIS A 119 34.08 -20.30 28.27
N THR A 120 32.90 -20.44 27.67
CA THR A 120 31.81 -21.27 28.20
C THR A 120 32.18 -22.75 28.22
N ILE A 121 32.74 -23.28 27.13
CA ILE A 121 33.12 -24.70 26.99
C ILE A 121 34.23 -25.11 27.98
N ARG A 122 35.06 -24.14 28.41
CA ARG A 122 36.14 -24.36 29.39
C ARG A 122 35.75 -23.99 30.82
N SER A 123 34.55 -23.47 31.05
CA SER A 123 34.12 -23.00 32.35
C SER A 123 33.85 -24.15 33.33
N ASP A 124 34.10 -23.89 34.61
CA ASP A 124 33.67 -24.77 35.70
C ASP A 124 32.13 -24.85 35.77
N ALA A 125 31.44 -23.79 35.37
CA ALA A 125 29.98 -23.72 35.28
C ALA A 125 29.42 -24.82 34.36
N LEU A 126 29.93 -24.92 33.13
CA LEU A 126 29.50 -25.98 32.22
C LEU A 126 29.92 -27.36 32.74
N THR A 127 31.11 -27.49 33.31
CA THR A 127 31.57 -28.75 33.90
C THR A 127 30.66 -29.22 35.03
N ARG A 128 30.17 -28.30 35.87
CA ARG A 128 29.19 -28.60 36.94
C ARG A 128 27.85 -29.01 36.36
N LEU A 129 27.35 -28.28 35.36
CA LEU A 129 26.09 -28.61 34.68
C LEU A 129 26.14 -30.02 34.08
N MET A 130 27.22 -30.37 33.39
CA MET A 130 27.37 -31.67 32.73
C MET A 130 27.61 -32.84 33.70
N ARG A 131 28.02 -32.57 34.94
CA ARG A 131 28.24 -33.60 35.98
C ARG A 131 26.98 -33.92 36.79
N GLN A 132 26.04 -32.99 36.85
CA GLN A 132 24.74 -33.27 37.45
C GLN A 132 24.00 -34.21 36.51
N ASP A 133 23.49 -35.33 37.02
CA ASP A 133 22.62 -36.26 36.26
C ASP A 133 21.23 -35.64 36.08
N ASN A 134 21.21 -34.48 35.43
CA ASN A 134 20.05 -33.63 35.23
C ASN A 134 19.56 -33.82 33.80
N LYS A 135 18.52 -34.65 33.66
CA LYS A 135 17.72 -34.67 32.43
C LYS A 135 16.83 -33.43 32.41
N PHE A 136 16.94 -32.63 31.35
CA PHE A 136 16.10 -31.47 31.11
C PHE A 136 15.00 -31.79 30.11
N ASP A 137 13.82 -31.19 30.30
CA ASP A 137 12.68 -31.36 29.40
C ASP A 137 12.76 -30.43 28.19
N VAL A 138 13.36 -29.24 28.36
CA VAL A 138 13.57 -28.26 27.29
C VAL A 138 14.73 -27.33 27.61
N ILE A 139 15.47 -26.95 26.57
CA ILE A 139 16.59 -26.01 26.65
C ILE A 139 16.21 -24.72 25.92
N LEU A 140 16.24 -23.60 26.63
CA LEU A 140 16.17 -22.25 26.06
C LEU A 140 17.60 -21.74 25.90
N MET A 141 18.01 -21.40 24.68
CA MET A 141 19.37 -20.89 24.46
C MET A 141 19.40 -19.70 23.52
N GLU A 142 20.39 -18.83 23.70
CA GLU A 142 20.61 -17.76 22.74
C GLU A 142 21.20 -18.29 21.42
N GLN A 143 20.59 -17.90 20.32
CA GLN A 143 21.17 -18.04 18.98
C GLN A 143 21.32 -16.64 18.38
N PHE A 144 22.56 -16.15 18.36
CA PHE A 144 22.90 -14.82 17.88
C PHE A 144 24.15 -14.85 16.97
N ASN A 145 25.35 -14.84 17.55
CA ASN A 145 26.62 -14.78 16.83
C ASN A 145 27.42 -16.10 16.82
N THR A 146 26.92 -17.14 17.50
CA THR A 146 27.48 -18.49 17.48
C THR A 146 26.40 -19.50 17.85
N ASP A 147 26.44 -20.68 17.24
CA ASP A 147 25.57 -21.82 17.57
C ASP A 147 26.29 -22.86 18.45
N CYS A 148 27.44 -22.52 19.04
CA CYS A 148 28.28 -23.42 19.83
C CYS A 148 27.54 -24.18 20.93
N MET A 149 26.51 -23.58 21.56
CA MET A 149 25.72 -24.24 22.61
C MET A 149 24.79 -25.34 22.08
N MET A 150 24.57 -25.43 20.77
CA MET A 150 23.85 -26.57 20.18
C MET A 150 24.59 -27.89 20.39
N GLY A 151 25.93 -27.87 20.43
CA GLY A 151 26.73 -29.05 20.78
C GLY A 151 26.48 -29.53 22.21
N VAL A 152 26.35 -28.59 23.15
CA VAL A 152 26.01 -28.90 24.55
C VAL A 152 24.59 -29.45 24.65
N ALA A 153 23.62 -28.84 23.98
CA ALA A 153 22.25 -29.33 23.96
C ALA A 153 22.13 -30.73 23.35
N HIS A 154 22.90 -31.02 22.30
CA HIS A 154 22.97 -32.36 21.71
C HIS A 154 23.44 -33.42 22.72
N LEU A 155 24.45 -33.10 23.54
CA LEU A 155 24.92 -34.00 24.61
C LEU A 155 23.87 -34.20 25.71
N LEU A 156 23.09 -33.16 26.03
CA LEU A 156 22.03 -33.21 27.03
C LEU A 156 20.73 -33.86 26.53
N ARG A 157 20.59 -34.09 25.21
CA ARG A 157 19.47 -34.78 24.56
C ARG A 157 18.08 -34.21 24.91
N ALA A 158 17.97 -32.88 24.92
CA ALA A 158 16.72 -32.18 25.18
C ALA A 158 16.35 -31.27 24.00
N PRO A 159 15.05 -31.07 23.70
CA PRO A 159 14.60 -30.18 22.63
C PRO A 159 15.00 -28.73 22.90
N VAL A 160 15.30 -28.00 21.83
CA VAL A 160 15.83 -26.63 21.90
C VAL A 160 14.82 -25.61 21.42
N ILE A 161 14.59 -24.59 22.23
CA ILE A 161 13.99 -23.32 21.85
C ILE A 161 15.12 -22.29 21.73
N ALA A 162 15.28 -21.73 20.54
CA ALA A 162 16.26 -20.68 20.30
C ALA A 162 15.70 -19.31 20.67
N LEU A 163 16.53 -18.42 21.19
CA LEU A 163 16.19 -17.05 21.50
C LEU A 163 17.14 -16.11 20.74
N SER A 164 16.60 -15.31 19.83
CA SER A 164 17.30 -14.23 19.15
C SER A 164 17.04 -12.92 19.89
N SER A 165 18.09 -12.31 20.43
CA SER A 165 18.03 -11.02 21.14
C SER A 165 17.73 -9.82 20.23
N CYS A 166 17.78 -10.02 18.91
CA CYS A 166 17.42 -9.06 17.88
C CYS A 166 16.54 -9.70 16.80
N ALA A 167 16.31 -8.97 15.70
CA ALA A 167 15.72 -9.51 14.47
C ALA A 167 16.46 -10.75 13.95
N LEU A 168 15.80 -11.53 13.10
CA LEU A 168 16.44 -12.69 12.46
C LEU A 168 17.73 -12.27 11.72
N MET A 169 18.83 -12.94 12.06
CA MET A 169 20.09 -12.79 11.36
C MET A 169 20.04 -13.49 9.99
N PRO A 170 20.87 -13.10 9.01
CA PRO A 170 20.92 -13.76 7.70
C PRO A 170 21.10 -15.28 7.74
N TRP A 171 21.78 -15.81 8.77
CA TRP A 171 21.97 -17.25 9.00
C TRP A 171 20.82 -17.96 9.75
N HIS A 172 19.79 -17.24 10.23
CA HIS A 172 18.63 -17.84 10.90
C HIS A 172 17.55 -18.32 9.91
N TYR A 173 17.39 -17.65 8.77
CA TYR A 173 16.27 -17.87 7.85
C TYR A 173 16.19 -19.30 7.33
N GLU A 174 17.29 -19.82 6.75
CA GLU A 174 17.34 -21.17 6.15
C GLU A 174 17.06 -22.26 7.19
N ARG A 175 17.68 -22.18 8.37
CA ARG A 175 17.53 -23.18 9.44
C ARG A 175 16.15 -23.19 10.12
N MET A 176 15.42 -22.08 10.06
CA MET A 176 14.03 -22.01 10.53
C MET A 176 13.02 -22.26 9.41
N GLY A 177 13.46 -22.43 8.16
CA GLY A 177 12.60 -22.59 7.00
C GLY A 177 11.85 -21.31 6.61
N SER A 178 12.33 -20.15 7.05
CA SER A 178 11.75 -18.84 6.75
C SER A 178 12.29 -18.33 5.40
N PRO A 179 11.43 -17.78 4.52
CA PRO A 179 11.88 -17.26 3.24
C PRO A 179 12.72 -15.99 3.39
N ILE A 180 13.85 -15.93 2.69
CA ILE A 180 14.69 -14.72 2.57
C ILE A 180 14.13 -13.88 1.42
N ILE A 181 13.55 -12.71 1.73
CA ILE A 181 12.98 -11.79 0.74
C ILE A 181 13.71 -10.45 0.78
N PRO A 182 14.92 -10.36 0.18
CA PRO A 182 15.79 -9.19 0.30
C PRO A 182 15.30 -7.99 -0.53
N SER A 183 14.17 -8.10 -1.22
CA SER A 183 13.57 -7.00 -1.96
C SER A 183 12.96 -5.92 -1.06
N TYR A 184 12.53 -6.30 0.15
CA TYR A 184 11.96 -5.37 1.14
C TYR A 184 12.37 -5.68 2.58
N ILE A 185 12.84 -6.89 2.90
CA ILE A 185 13.39 -7.17 4.24
C ILE A 185 14.82 -6.65 4.26
N PRO A 186 15.18 -5.65 5.06
CA PRO A 186 16.56 -5.15 5.12
C PRO A 186 17.46 -6.11 5.91
N ALA A 187 18.70 -6.28 5.44
CA ALA A 187 19.73 -7.01 6.13
C ALA A 187 20.10 -6.24 7.39
N LEU A 188 20.14 -6.94 8.53
CA LEU A 188 20.61 -6.33 9.77
C LEU A 188 22.00 -5.72 9.52
N PHE A 189 22.23 -4.53 10.07
CA PHE A 189 23.44 -3.70 9.91
C PHE A 189 23.58 -2.87 8.64
N LEU A 190 22.83 -3.13 7.56
CA LEU A 190 22.97 -2.35 6.31
C LEU A 190 22.31 -0.96 6.40
N GLY A 191 21.37 -0.76 7.32
CA GLY A 191 20.72 0.54 7.55
C GLY A 191 19.74 0.95 6.44
N GLN A 192 19.23 0.00 5.67
CA GLN A 192 18.16 0.23 4.69
C GLN A 192 16.78 0.15 5.36
N SER A 193 15.82 0.89 4.82
CA SER A 193 14.39 0.74 5.12
C SER A 193 13.75 -0.37 4.27
N GLU A 194 12.48 -0.68 4.52
CA GLU A 194 11.69 -1.55 3.64
C GLU A 194 11.53 -0.96 2.24
N GLU A 195 11.46 0.37 2.15
CA GLU A 195 11.50 1.11 0.90
C GLU A 195 12.94 1.21 0.40
N MET A 196 13.28 0.41 -0.61
CA MET A 196 14.61 0.42 -1.24
C MET A 196 14.51 0.70 -2.73
N SER A 197 15.38 1.58 -3.22
CA SER A 197 15.66 1.73 -4.66
C SER A 197 16.31 0.46 -5.22
N LEU A 198 16.39 0.32 -6.55
CA LEU A 198 17.04 -0.84 -7.15
C LEU A 198 18.49 -1.05 -6.68
N PRO A 199 19.37 -0.02 -6.60
CA PRO A 199 20.68 -0.16 -5.98
C PRO A 199 20.63 -0.57 -4.51
N GLY A 200 19.66 -0.05 -3.75
CA GLY A 200 19.42 -0.44 -2.35
C GLY A 200 19.09 -1.93 -2.23
N ARG A 201 18.17 -2.43 -3.06
CA ARG A 201 17.79 -3.85 -3.11
C ARG A 201 18.96 -4.76 -3.51
N LEU A 202 19.78 -4.33 -4.48
CA LEU A 202 20.97 -5.07 -4.89
C LEU A 202 21.99 -5.15 -3.74
N ALA A 203 22.31 -4.02 -3.10
CA ALA A 203 23.20 -3.98 -1.94
C ALA A 203 22.67 -4.85 -0.79
N ASN A 204 21.36 -4.82 -0.56
CA ASN A 204 20.69 -5.61 0.45
C ASN A 204 20.74 -7.12 0.16
N TRP A 205 20.47 -7.51 -1.09
CA TRP A 205 20.62 -8.89 -1.55
C TRP A 205 22.06 -9.38 -1.36
N ILE A 206 23.06 -8.60 -1.78
CA ILE A 206 24.49 -8.95 -1.60
C ILE A 206 24.80 -9.13 -0.11
N SER A 207 24.37 -8.19 0.73
CA SER A 207 24.65 -8.21 2.17
C SER A 207 24.07 -9.46 2.84
N PHE A 208 22.81 -9.82 2.57
CA PHE A 208 22.18 -11.04 3.11
C PHE A 208 22.99 -12.30 2.75
N HIS A 209 23.31 -12.47 1.47
CA HIS A 209 23.95 -13.70 1.00
C HIS A 209 25.41 -13.77 1.41
N VAL A 210 26.14 -12.65 1.38
CA VAL A 210 27.54 -12.62 1.81
C VAL A 210 27.66 -12.82 3.31
N LEU A 211 26.86 -12.15 4.15
CA LEU A 211 26.89 -12.36 5.61
C LEU A 211 26.57 -13.81 5.99
N LYS A 212 25.60 -14.41 5.30
CA LYS A 212 25.30 -15.83 5.48
C LYS A 212 26.49 -16.72 5.08
N LEU A 213 27.07 -16.50 3.90
CA LEU A 213 28.25 -17.25 3.45
C LEU A 213 29.40 -17.10 4.46
N LEU A 214 29.67 -15.89 4.94
CA LEU A 214 30.69 -15.66 5.95
C LEU A 214 30.40 -16.45 7.24
N TYR A 215 29.13 -16.52 7.69
CA TYR A 215 28.75 -17.35 8.83
C TYR A 215 29.02 -18.83 8.59
N ASP A 216 28.59 -19.35 7.42
CA ASP A 216 28.76 -20.74 7.01
C ASP A 216 30.26 -21.14 6.92
N TYR A 217 31.14 -20.23 6.44
CA TYR A 217 32.57 -20.51 6.22
C TYR A 217 33.49 -20.17 7.41
N TYR A 218 33.10 -19.26 8.30
CA TYR A 218 33.93 -18.85 9.44
C TYR A 218 33.35 -19.28 10.79
N SER A 219 32.09 -18.93 11.06
CA SER A 219 31.50 -19.09 12.41
C SER A 219 31.19 -20.56 12.74
N ILE A 220 30.64 -21.31 11.78
CA ILE A 220 30.34 -22.73 11.97
C ILE A 220 31.63 -23.56 12.16
N PRO A 221 32.64 -23.48 11.26
CA PRO A 221 33.86 -24.28 11.44
C PRO A 221 34.63 -23.94 12.72
N ALA A 222 34.64 -22.68 13.16
CA ALA A 222 35.28 -22.29 14.41
C ALA A 222 34.60 -22.91 15.63
N ALA A 223 33.27 -22.91 15.67
CA ALA A 223 32.50 -23.56 16.74
C ALA A 223 32.70 -25.08 16.73
N ASP A 224 32.64 -25.70 15.54
CA ASP A 224 32.87 -27.14 15.36
C ASP A 224 34.26 -27.56 15.86
N ALA A 225 35.30 -26.79 15.54
CA ALA A 225 36.66 -27.05 15.98
C ALA A 225 36.78 -27.01 17.52
N ILE A 226 36.18 -26.02 18.17
CA ILE A 226 36.20 -25.89 19.64
C ILE A 226 35.47 -27.07 20.30
N LEU A 227 34.29 -27.43 19.78
CA LEU A 227 33.49 -28.53 20.32
C LEU A 227 34.17 -29.89 20.12
N ARG A 228 34.67 -30.18 18.90
CA ARG A 228 35.39 -31.44 18.63
C ARG A 228 36.66 -31.58 19.43
N TYR A 229 37.37 -30.47 19.68
CA TYR A 229 38.53 -30.46 20.55
C TYR A 229 38.16 -30.84 22.00
N LYS A 230 37.01 -30.41 22.50
CA LYS A 230 36.58 -30.69 23.88
C LYS A 230 35.90 -32.05 24.05
N PHE A 231 35.01 -32.41 23.14
CA PHE A 231 34.07 -33.54 23.29
C PHE A 231 34.34 -34.71 22.35
N GLY A 232 35.32 -34.60 21.44
CA GLY A 232 35.70 -35.66 20.51
C GLY A 232 35.28 -35.39 19.06
N GLN A 233 35.94 -36.08 18.12
CA GLN A 233 35.75 -35.86 16.68
C GLN A 233 34.37 -36.28 16.15
N ASP A 234 33.67 -37.16 16.87
CA ASP A 234 32.32 -37.62 16.51
C ASP A 234 31.23 -36.55 16.72
N MET A 235 31.57 -35.39 17.29
CA MET A 235 30.62 -34.29 17.48
C MET A 235 30.09 -33.78 16.13
N PRO A 236 28.75 -33.80 15.91
CA PRO A 236 28.14 -33.26 14.70
C PRO A 236 28.43 -31.76 14.53
N SER A 237 28.34 -31.29 13.28
CA SER A 237 28.49 -29.86 13.01
C SER A 237 27.35 -29.06 13.66
N VAL A 238 27.66 -27.93 14.27
CA VAL A 238 26.65 -27.03 14.83
C VAL A 238 25.71 -26.49 13.77
N GLY A 239 26.13 -26.43 12.50
CA GLY A 239 25.27 -26.05 11.39
C GLY A 239 24.12 -27.04 11.15
N GLU A 240 24.39 -28.35 11.33
CA GLU A 240 23.37 -29.39 11.25
C GLU A 240 22.52 -29.42 12.52
N LEU A 241 23.16 -29.32 13.69
CA LEU A 241 22.43 -29.28 14.97
C LEU A 241 21.47 -28.10 15.05
N ALA A 242 21.83 -26.94 14.49
CA ALA A 242 20.97 -25.75 14.49
C ALA A 242 19.63 -25.97 13.74
N LYS A 243 19.56 -26.90 12.80
CA LYS A 243 18.31 -27.29 12.10
C LYS A 243 17.34 -28.02 13.03
N GLU A 244 17.81 -28.57 14.15
CA GLU A 244 16.99 -29.26 15.14
C GLU A 244 16.21 -28.32 16.07
N THR A 245 16.43 -27.01 15.96
CA THR A 245 15.69 -25.98 16.70
C THR A 245 14.18 -26.16 16.50
N ALA A 246 13.44 -26.36 17.58
CA ALA A 246 11.99 -26.58 17.54
C ALA A 246 11.22 -25.28 17.23
N VAL A 247 11.55 -24.24 17.99
CA VAL A 247 10.94 -22.91 17.91
C VAL A 247 12.02 -21.85 18.14
N MET A 248 11.93 -20.71 17.45
CA MET A 248 12.78 -19.55 17.68
C MET A 248 11.96 -18.36 18.16
N PHE A 249 12.26 -17.88 19.36
CA PHE A 249 11.75 -16.62 19.89
C PHE A 249 12.62 -15.47 19.42
N VAL A 250 12.00 -14.45 18.82
CA VAL A 250 12.71 -13.30 18.25
C VAL A 250 12.32 -12.05 19.01
N ASN A 251 13.28 -11.26 19.49
CA ASN A 251 13.05 -9.96 20.11
C ASN A 251 12.71 -8.89 19.05
N GLN A 252 11.63 -9.12 18.33
CA GLN A 252 11.12 -8.26 17.27
C GLN A 252 9.59 -8.31 17.29
N HIS A 253 8.96 -7.30 16.73
CA HIS A 253 7.53 -7.30 16.49
C HIS A 253 7.28 -6.58 15.17
N PHE A 254 6.45 -7.14 14.30
CA PHE A 254 6.14 -6.58 12.98
C PHE A 254 5.72 -5.10 12.99
N SER A 255 5.22 -4.58 14.11
CA SER A 255 4.87 -3.16 14.22
C SER A 255 6.07 -2.21 14.24
N LEU A 256 7.23 -2.70 14.68
CA LEU A 256 8.52 -1.97 14.67
C LEU A 256 9.19 -2.11 13.31
N SER A 257 9.18 -3.32 12.76
CA SER A 257 10.09 -3.73 11.69
C SER A 257 9.41 -4.15 10.38
N GLY A 258 8.12 -3.85 10.26
CA GLY A 258 7.26 -4.26 9.16
C GLY A 258 6.80 -5.71 9.21
N PRO A 259 5.72 -6.04 8.47
CA PRO A 259 5.22 -7.40 8.31
C PRO A 259 6.20 -8.26 7.49
N LYS A 260 6.43 -9.50 7.92
CA LYS A 260 7.30 -10.48 7.23
C LYS A 260 6.64 -11.86 7.25
N PRO A 261 6.78 -12.68 6.21
CA PRO A 261 6.32 -14.06 6.20
C PRO A 261 7.24 -14.89 7.08
N LEU A 262 6.75 -15.23 8.28
CA LEU A 262 7.43 -16.09 9.24
C LEU A 262 6.71 -17.44 9.32
N PRO A 263 7.44 -18.56 9.36
CA PRO A 263 6.83 -19.86 9.63
C PRO A 263 6.33 -19.90 11.09
N PRO A 264 5.36 -20.77 11.44
CA PRO A 264 4.83 -20.86 12.80
C PRO A 264 5.88 -21.17 13.88
N SER A 265 7.02 -21.76 13.50
CA SER A 265 8.17 -22.03 14.37
C SER A 265 8.97 -20.78 14.73
N VAL A 266 8.69 -19.61 14.15
CA VAL A 266 9.31 -18.34 14.52
C VAL A 266 8.28 -17.43 15.18
N VAL A 267 8.51 -17.13 16.46
CA VAL A 267 7.56 -16.42 17.32
C VAL A 267 8.14 -15.07 17.73
N GLU A 268 7.45 -14.00 17.34
CA GLU A 268 7.82 -12.63 17.67
C GLU A 268 7.44 -12.29 19.12
N LEU A 269 8.46 -12.13 19.96
CA LEU A 269 8.34 -11.79 21.37
C LEU A 269 8.95 -10.41 21.69
N GLY A 270 9.06 -9.53 20.70
CA GLY A 270 9.60 -8.18 20.89
C GLY A 270 8.95 -7.52 22.10
N GLY A 271 9.78 -6.93 22.97
CA GLY A 271 9.43 -6.15 24.18
C GLY A 271 9.03 -6.93 25.45
N VAL A 272 9.29 -8.24 25.53
CA VAL A 272 9.18 -9.03 26.78
C VAL A 272 9.90 -8.38 27.98
N HIS A 273 10.98 -7.63 27.73
CA HIS A 273 11.72 -6.89 28.76
C HIS A 273 10.92 -5.76 29.42
N ILE A 274 9.82 -5.32 28.82
CA ILE A 274 9.00 -4.21 29.33
C ILE A 274 8.07 -4.73 30.43
N GLN A 275 8.56 -4.69 31.67
CA GLN A 275 7.85 -5.14 32.86
C GLN A 275 7.05 -4.01 33.52
N LYS A 276 6.44 -4.20 34.71
CA LYS A 276 5.75 -3.10 35.46
C LYS A 276 6.76 -2.11 36.07
N ALA A 277 6.40 -0.82 36.12
CA ALA A 277 7.31 0.25 36.53
C ALA A 277 7.68 0.11 38.01
N LYS A 278 8.97 0.22 38.31
CA LYS A 278 9.46 0.23 39.68
C LYS A 278 9.55 1.69 40.16
N PRO A 279 9.35 1.94 41.47
CA PRO A 279 9.60 3.25 42.04
C PRO A 279 11.05 3.69 41.76
N LEU A 280 11.22 4.95 41.35
CA LEU A 280 12.54 5.55 41.13
C LEU A 280 13.21 5.87 42.47
N ASP A 281 14.53 6.01 42.46
CA ASP A 281 15.24 6.52 43.62
C ASP A 281 14.76 7.95 43.97
N VAL A 282 14.85 8.30 45.26
CA VAL A 282 14.24 9.54 45.80
C VAL A 282 14.80 10.80 45.13
N GLU A 283 16.07 10.78 44.74
CA GLU A 283 16.74 11.93 44.12
C GLU A 283 16.25 12.14 42.69
N LEU A 284 16.24 11.08 41.89
CA LEU A 284 15.78 11.07 40.52
C LEU A 284 14.27 11.36 40.43
N GLN A 285 13.47 10.80 41.33
CA GLN A 285 12.04 11.09 41.45
C GLN A 285 11.83 12.58 41.73
N ARG A 286 12.54 13.15 42.72
CA ARG A 286 12.48 14.59 43.02
C ARG A 286 12.96 15.45 41.85
N PHE A 287 13.97 15.00 41.10
CA PHE A 287 14.46 15.71 39.92
C PHE A 287 13.40 15.78 38.82
N LEU A 288 12.68 14.68 38.59
CA LEU A 288 11.60 14.57 37.60
C LEU A 288 10.35 15.35 38.02
N ASP A 289 9.90 15.23 39.27
CA ASP A 289 8.65 15.84 39.75
C ASP A 289 8.72 17.37 39.77
N ASN A 290 9.88 17.92 40.14
CA ASN A 290 10.13 19.36 40.16
C ASN A 290 10.43 19.96 38.76
N ALA A 291 10.29 19.18 37.68
CA ALA A 291 10.46 19.67 36.32
C ALA A 291 9.18 20.37 35.84
N GLU A 292 9.05 21.68 36.08
CA GLU A 292 7.91 22.50 35.65
C GLU A 292 7.64 22.39 34.15
N TYR A 293 8.69 22.54 33.34
CA TYR A 293 8.62 22.52 31.87
C TYR A 293 8.77 21.12 31.26
N GLY A 294 8.87 20.07 32.10
CA GLY A 294 9.12 18.69 31.69
C GLY A 294 10.61 18.34 31.53
N VAL A 295 10.86 17.09 31.13
CA VAL A 295 12.18 16.46 31.11
C VAL A 295 12.51 15.90 29.73
N ILE A 296 13.77 16.08 29.32
CA ILE A 296 14.36 15.43 28.15
C ILE A 296 15.30 14.35 28.66
N PHE A 297 15.13 13.12 28.19
CA PHE A 297 16.02 12.01 28.53
C PHE A 297 16.92 11.68 27.33
N ILE A 298 18.22 11.49 27.55
CA ILE A 298 19.23 11.20 26.51
C ILE A 298 19.96 9.90 26.85
N SER A 299 19.97 8.92 25.94
CA SER A 299 20.65 7.63 26.12
C SER A 299 21.06 6.97 24.80
N TRP A 300 22.34 6.62 24.66
CA TRP A 300 22.88 5.84 23.52
C TRP A 300 22.88 4.32 23.76
N GLY A 301 22.06 3.83 24.70
CA GLY A 301 21.96 2.40 25.01
C GLY A 301 23.09 1.88 25.90
N SER A 302 23.17 0.56 26.05
CA SER A 302 24.09 -0.10 26.99
C SER A 302 25.48 -0.36 26.41
N MET A 303 25.65 -0.37 25.09
CA MET A 303 26.91 -0.76 24.44
C MET A 303 27.73 0.43 23.91
N ILE A 304 27.07 1.50 23.47
CA ILE A 304 27.74 2.67 22.87
C ILE A 304 28.23 3.61 23.98
N ARG A 305 29.50 3.97 23.93
CA ARG A 305 30.13 4.94 24.84
C ARG A 305 29.84 6.37 24.40
N ALA A 306 28.87 7.03 25.04
CA ALA A 306 28.54 8.42 24.72
C ALA A 306 29.71 9.38 25.00
N GLU A 307 30.57 9.06 25.96
CA GLU A 307 31.77 9.84 26.30
C GLU A 307 32.78 10.01 25.16
N THR A 308 32.81 9.07 24.21
CA THR A 308 33.75 9.08 23.07
C THR A 308 33.34 10.05 21.96
N MET A 309 32.19 10.71 22.13
CA MET A 309 31.69 11.74 21.23
C MET A 309 32.71 12.87 21.08
N PRO A 310 32.98 13.35 19.84
CA PRO A 310 33.91 14.46 19.66
C PRO A 310 33.51 15.67 20.50
N PRO A 311 34.50 16.38 21.09
CA PRO A 311 34.24 17.51 21.98
C PRO A 311 33.30 18.56 21.36
N ALA A 312 33.45 18.87 20.07
CA ALA A 312 32.60 19.82 19.37
C ALA A 312 31.10 19.42 19.38
N LYS A 313 30.77 18.13 19.21
CA LYS A 313 29.39 17.64 19.24
C LYS A 313 28.84 17.61 20.66
N ARG A 314 29.63 17.14 21.62
CA ARG A 314 29.28 17.16 23.05
C ARG A 314 28.98 18.58 23.51
N ASP A 315 29.86 19.53 23.20
CA ASP A 315 29.74 20.93 23.62
C ASP A 315 28.54 21.61 22.95
N ALA A 316 28.21 21.24 21.71
CA ALA A 316 26.99 21.70 21.05
C ALA A 316 25.71 21.22 21.78
N ILE A 317 25.65 19.94 22.20
CA ILE A 317 24.54 19.40 22.98
C ILE A 317 24.44 20.12 24.32
N VAL A 318 25.55 20.25 25.05
CA VAL A 318 25.61 20.95 26.34
C VAL A 318 25.15 22.41 26.21
N LYS A 319 25.60 23.12 25.18
CA LYS A 319 25.22 24.52 24.88
C LYS A 319 23.74 24.64 24.52
N ALA A 320 23.19 23.66 23.80
CA ALA A 320 21.76 23.62 23.49
C ALA A 320 20.94 23.39 24.76
N VAL A 321 21.30 22.40 25.58
CA VAL A 321 20.60 22.07 26.84
C VAL A 321 20.59 23.25 27.80
N LYS A 322 21.69 23.99 27.91
CA LYS A 322 21.78 25.18 28.78
C LYS A 322 20.74 26.26 28.44
N ARG A 323 20.23 26.31 27.20
CA ARG A 323 19.22 27.28 26.75
C ARG A 323 17.78 26.80 26.96
N LEU A 324 17.58 25.53 27.32
CA LEU A 324 16.26 24.94 27.50
C LEU A 324 15.73 25.20 28.91
N LYS A 325 14.42 25.43 29.01
CA LYS A 325 13.71 25.54 30.30
C LYS A 325 13.46 24.16 30.92
N GLN A 326 13.50 23.11 30.10
CA GLN A 326 13.38 21.72 30.51
C GLN A 326 14.59 21.29 31.32
N ARG A 327 14.36 20.33 32.22
CA ARG A 327 15.45 19.56 32.83
C ARG A 327 15.89 18.46 31.88
N VAL A 328 17.15 18.06 31.96
CA VAL A 328 17.72 17.03 31.08
C VAL A 328 18.39 15.96 31.91
N ILE A 329 18.08 14.70 31.62
CA ILE A 329 18.78 13.54 32.16
C ILE A 329 19.59 12.93 31.02
N TRP A 330 20.89 12.73 31.22
CA TRP A 330 21.76 12.12 30.23
C TRP A 330 22.50 10.93 30.84
N LYS A 331 22.29 9.73 30.29
CA LYS A 331 23.17 8.58 30.56
C LYS A 331 24.58 8.90 30.07
N TRP A 332 25.54 8.95 30.98
CA TRP A 332 26.92 9.35 30.71
C TRP A 332 27.88 8.48 31.52
N GLU A 333 28.89 7.92 30.85
CA GLU A 333 29.76 6.90 31.44
C GLU A 333 30.78 7.43 32.46
N ASN A 334 31.07 8.73 32.47
CA ASN A 334 31.98 9.36 33.45
C ASN A 334 31.24 10.04 34.60
N ASP A 335 31.93 10.22 35.73
CA ASP A 335 31.38 10.94 36.90
C ASP A 335 31.27 12.46 36.66
N THR A 336 31.96 12.98 35.64
CA THR A 336 31.99 14.41 35.31
C THR A 336 31.70 14.66 33.83
N LEU A 337 31.02 15.78 33.54
CA LEU A 337 30.80 16.30 32.19
C LEU A 337 31.29 17.76 32.13
N ILE A 338 32.19 18.03 31.19
CA ILE A 338 32.74 19.38 30.97
C ILE A 338 31.60 20.35 30.62
N ASN A 339 31.58 21.51 31.29
CA ASN A 339 30.56 22.57 31.11
C ASN A 339 29.11 22.13 31.40
N LYS A 340 28.89 21.11 32.23
CA LYS A 340 27.54 20.63 32.61
C LYS A 340 26.68 21.78 33.18
N PRO A 341 25.51 22.08 32.61
CA PRO A 341 24.61 23.10 33.15
C PRO A 341 23.83 22.57 34.36
N ASP A 342 23.24 23.47 35.14
CA ASP A 342 22.50 23.13 36.36
C ASP A 342 21.20 22.36 36.07
N ASN A 343 20.59 22.60 34.90
CA ASN A 343 19.39 21.87 34.47
C ASN A 343 19.67 20.46 33.94
N MET A 344 20.92 19.96 34.04
CA MET A 344 21.31 18.63 33.55
C MET A 344 21.76 17.70 34.69
N TYR A 345 21.17 16.50 34.71
CA TYR A 345 21.55 15.37 35.55
C TYR A 345 22.28 14.31 34.71
N ILE A 346 23.39 13.77 35.24
CA ILE A 346 24.18 12.72 34.57
C ILE A 346 24.32 11.51 35.49
N SER A 347 24.30 10.31 34.91
CA SER A 347 24.58 9.07 35.64
C SER A 347 25.08 7.98 34.70
N LYS A 348 25.95 7.11 35.23
CA LYS A 348 26.46 5.90 34.56
C LYS A 348 25.35 4.89 34.28
N TRP A 349 24.43 4.76 35.24
CA TRP A 349 23.30 3.83 35.16
C TRP A 349 22.00 4.54 35.53
N LEU A 350 20.99 4.32 34.70
CA LEU A 350 19.67 4.92 34.86
C LEU A 350 18.60 3.85 34.63
N PRO A 351 17.52 3.83 35.43
CA PRO A 351 16.36 2.99 35.19
C PRO A 351 15.57 3.54 33.98
N GLN A 352 16.12 3.37 32.78
CA GLN A 352 15.69 4.03 31.54
C GLN A 352 14.19 3.90 31.32
N ARG A 353 13.64 2.68 31.41
CA ARG A 353 12.22 2.46 31.17
C ARG A 353 11.33 3.15 32.21
N ASP A 354 11.73 3.18 33.49
CA ASP A 354 10.94 3.80 34.56
C ASP A 354 10.94 5.33 34.39
N ILE A 355 12.07 5.90 33.93
CA ILE A 355 12.16 7.31 33.51
C ILE A 355 11.27 7.56 32.28
N LEU A 356 11.38 6.75 31.23
CA LEU A 356 10.63 6.94 29.97
C LEU A 356 9.12 6.96 30.19
N CYS A 357 8.61 6.14 31.11
CA CYS A 357 7.19 6.06 31.43
C CYS A 357 6.72 7.14 32.43
N HIS A 358 7.61 8.00 32.91
CA HIS A 358 7.25 9.10 33.81
C HIS A 358 6.51 10.22 33.06
N PRO A 359 5.37 10.74 33.57
CA PRO A 359 4.51 11.70 32.84
C PRO A 359 5.18 13.06 32.53
N LYS A 360 6.25 13.40 33.26
CA LYS A 360 7.05 14.61 33.04
C LYS A 360 8.07 14.47 31.91
N VAL A 361 8.42 13.27 31.46
CA VAL A 361 9.31 13.08 30.33
C VAL A 361 8.57 13.41 29.04
N LYS A 362 9.09 14.37 28.28
CA LYS A 362 8.47 14.88 27.06
C LYS A 362 9.15 14.41 25.79
N ILE A 363 10.45 14.12 25.87
CA ILE A 363 11.26 13.74 24.72
C ILE A 363 12.32 12.72 25.17
N PHE A 364 12.51 11.69 24.37
CA PHE A 364 13.64 10.78 24.45
C PHE A 364 14.58 10.99 23.26
N MET A 365 15.81 11.42 23.52
CA MET A 365 16.87 11.47 22.53
C MET A 365 17.64 10.15 22.56
N THR A 366 17.66 9.41 21.45
CA THR A 366 18.31 8.09 21.38
C THR A 366 19.03 7.84 20.05
N HIS A 367 19.95 6.87 20.06
CA HIS A 367 20.54 6.24 18.87
C HIS A 367 19.58 5.30 18.11
N ALA A 368 18.35 5.15 18.63
CA ALA A 368 17.26 4.32 18.12
C ALA A 368 17.48 2.79 18.19
N GLY A 369 18.30 2.33 19.15
CA GLY A 369 18.43 0.90 19.46
C GLY A 369 17.10 0.23 19.86
N LEU A 370 16.95 -1.03 19.44
CA LEU A 370 15.74 -1.85 19.53
C LEU A 370 14.99 -1.76 20.88
N MET A 371 15.67 -1.99 22.00
CA MET A 371 15.03 -1.98 23.32
C MET A 371 14.53 -0.58 23.70
N GLY A 372 15.39 0.44 23.58
CA GLY A 372 14.99 1.83 23.92
C GLY A 372 13.86 2.34 23.04
N SER A 373 13.84 1.96 21.76
CA SER A 373 12.74 2.26 20.84
C SER A 373 11.45 1.55 21.26
N SER A 374 11.54 0.28 21.68
CA SER A 374 10.38 -0.49 22.19
C SER A 374 9.81 0.11 23.48
N GLU A 375 10.67 0.51 24.43
CA GLU A 375 10.28 1.15 25.69
C GLU A 375 9.64 2.52 25.46
N ALA A 376 10.25 3.36 24.60
CA ALA A 376 9.70 4.66 24.27
C ALA A 376 8.36 4.55 23.55
N ALA A 377 8.24 3.60 22.62
CA ALA A 377 6.97 3.25 22.00
C ALA A 377 5.96 2.85 23.07
N TYR A 378 6.25 1.87 23.92
CA TYR A 378 5.34 1.43 24.99
C TYR A 378 4.88 2.58 25.91
N CYS A 379 5.81 3.42 26.37
CA CYS A 379 5.52 4.56 27.24
C CYS A 379 4.80 5.71 26.51
N GLY A 380 4.78 5.73 25.17
CA GLY A 380 4.19 6.81 24.37
C GLY A 380 5.06 8.07 24.32
N THR A 381 6.37 7.92 24.52
CA THR A 381 7.32 9.02 24.65
C THR A 381 7.84 9.42 23.27
N PRO A 382 7.67 10.69 22.83
CA PRO A 382 8.22 11.19 21.57
C PRO A 382 9.74 11.01 21.50
N VAL A 383 10.25 10.60 20.33
CA VAL A 383 11.67 10.28 20.12
C VAL A 383 12.33 11.28 19.19
N ILE A 384 13.51 11.78 19.57
CA ILE A 384 14.48 12.42 18.68
C ILE A 384 15.59 11.39 18.42
N ALA A 385 15.63 10.85 17.20
CA ALA A 385 16.58 9.82 16.83
C ALA A 385 17.83 10.42 16.15
N THR A 386 19.01 9.99 16.58
CA THR A 386 20.23 10.00 15.76
C THR A 386 20.42 8.58 15.24
N PRO A 387 19.83 8.22 14.09
CA PRO A 387 19.62 6.81 13.73
C PRO A 387 20.95 6.12 13.44
N ILE A 388 21.46 5.38 14.42
CA ILE A 388 22.54 4.41 14.23
C ILE A 388 21.92 3.05 13.85
N TYR A 389 20.78 2.73 14.48
CA TYR A 389 19.91 1.61 14.17
C TYR A 389 18.49 2.16 14.06
N HIS A 390 17.84 2.01 12.91
CA HIS A 390 16.57 2.67 12.62
C HIS A 390 15.39 1.77 12.99
N GLU A 391 14.26 2.32 13.49
CA GLU A 391 12.88 1.82 13.36
C GLU A 391 11.89 2.82 14.04
N SER A 392 10.63 2.91 13.54
CA SER A 392 9.63 3.96 13.86
C SER A 392 8.83 3.68 15.13
N ALA A 393 8.61 4.67 16.02
CA ALA A 393 8.11 4.43 17.40
C ALA A 393 6.58 4.55 17.63
N LYS A 394 5.80 5.22 16.77
CA LYS A 394 4.39 5.56 17.09
C LYS A 394 3.37 4.44 16.78
N ALA A 395 3.40 3.87 15.58
CA ALA A 395 2.49 2.76 15.20
C ALA A 395 2.73 1.51 16.07
N VAL A 396 3.97 1.33 16.50
CA VAL A 396 4.44 0.31 17.43
C VAL A 396 3.69 0.34 18.74
N SER A 397 3.63 1.50 19.41
CA SER A 397 3.02 1.64 20.73
C SER A 397 1.61 1.06 20.77
N TYR A 398 0.83 1.40 19.75
CA TYR A 398 -0.56 0.97 19.62
C TYR A 398 -0.64 -0.54 19.46
N ALA A 399 0.02 -1.11 18.46
CA ALA A 399 -0.03 -2.55 18.21
C ALA A 399 0.55 -3.37 19.37
N TYR A 400 1.58 -2.84 20.03
CA TYR A 400 2.21 -3.47 21.18
C TYR A 400 1.25 -3.59 22.38
N LYS A 401 0.43 -2.56 22.62
CA LYS A 401 -0.58 -2.52 23.70
C LYS A 401 -1.85 -3.33 23.39
N HIS A 402 -2.16 -3.54 22.13
CA HIS A 402 -3.42 -4.18 21.69
C HIS A 402 -3.23 -5.60 21.12
N ARG A 403 -2.12 -6.27 21.47
CA ARG A 403 -1.90 -7.67 21.09
C ARG A 403 -2.88 -8.62 21.82
N PRO A 404 -3.29 -9.75 21.21
CA PRO A 404 -4.24 -10.68 21.83
C PRO A 404 -3.74 -11.34 23.13
N GLN A 405 -2.44 -11.60 23.23
CA GLN A 405 -1.77 -12.19 24.40
C GLN A 405 -0.48 -11.43 24.69
N THR A 406 -0.09 -11.35 25.97
CA THR A 406 1.19 -10.72 26.32
C THR A 406 2.35 -11.52 25.75
N ALA A 407 3.46 -10.86 25.42
CA ALA A 407 4.64 -11.56 24.90
C ALA A 407 5.15 -12.65 25.86
N LEU A 408 5.02 -12.40 27.17
CA LEU A 408 5.39 -13.36 28.19
C LEU A 408 4.46 -14.58 28.19
N ASP A 409 3.13 -14.38 28.15
CA ASP A 409 2.18 -15.49 28.10
C ASP A 409 2.33 -16.34 26.84
N THR A 410 2.55 -15.70 25.68
CA THR A 410 2.88 -16.39 24.42
C THR A 410 4.14 -17.25 24.59
N ALA A 411 5.20 -16.72 25.21
CA ALA A 411 6.44 -17.45 25.46
C ALA A 411 6.20 -18.70 26.33
N MET A 412 5.45 -18.54 27.43
CA MET A 412 5.19 -19.64 28.36
C MET A 412 4.43 -20.78 27.67
N TRP A 413 3.38 -20.45 26.91
CA TRP A 413 2.62 -21.44 26.16
C TRP A 413 3.50 -22.24 25.20
N TRP A 414 4.39 -21.57 24.47
CA TRP A 414 5.29 -22.23 23.53
C TRP A 414 6.33 -23.12 24.22
N VAL A 415 6.86 -22.70 25.37
CA VAL A 415 7.79 -23.52 26.16
C VAL A 415 7.11 -24.80 26.64
N GLU A 416 5.92 -24.66 27.23
CA GLU A 416 5.11 -25.79 27.70
C GLU A 416 4.72 -26.72 26.53
N TYR A 417 4.35 -26.16 25.38
CA TYR A 417 4.00 -26.92 24.18
C TYR A 417 5.17 -27.71 23.59
N VAL A 418 6.36 -27.09 23.46
CA VAL A 418 7.55 -27.77 22.94
C VAL A 418 7.98 -28.90 23.86
N ALA A 419 7.92 -28.69 25.19
CA ALA A 419 8.20 -29.74 26.17
C ALA A 419 7.18 -30.89 26.07
N ALA A 420 5.88 -30.58 25.98
CA ALA A 420 4.82 -31.59 25.90
C ALA A 420 4.84 -32.41 24.59
N THR A 421 5.41 -31.85 23.52
CA THR A 421 5.49 -32.48 22.19
C THR A 421 6.89 -33.01 21.87
N GLU A 422 7.81 -32.99 22.84
CA GLU A 422 9.19 -33.44 22.68
C GLU A 422 9.90 -32.81 21.46
N GLY A 423 9.67 -31.51 21.23
CA GLY A 423 10.35 -30.76 20.16
C GLY A 423 9.46 -30.27 19.00
N ALA A 424 8.12 -30.31 19.14
CA ALA A 424 7.18 -29.70 18.20
C ALA A 424 7.41 -30.04 16.72
N SER A 425 7.66 -31.33 16.42
CA SER A 425 8.09 -31.81 15.10
C SER A 425 7.21 -31.38 13.92
N LEU A 426 5.90 -31.21 14.14
CA LEU A 426 4.92 -30.78 13.12
C LEU A 426 5.13 -29.33 12.64
N LEU A 427 5.89 -28.52 13.37
CA LEU A 427 6.17 -27.13 12.98
C LEU A 427 7.43 -26.98 12.12
N LYS A 428 8.20 -28.05 11.96
CA LYS A 428 9.42 -28.03 11.14
C LYS A 428 9.05 -28.02 9.66
N SER A 429 9.41 -26.93 8.99
CA SER A 429 9.26 -26.83 7.54
C SER A 429 10.16 -27.83 6.83
N HIS A 430 9.64 -28.50 5.79
CA HIS A 430 10.45 -29.39 4.95
C HIS A 430 11.57 -28.62 4.21
N SER A 431 11.41 -27.31 4.02
CA SER A 431 12.43 -26.45 3.38
C SER A 431 13.77 -26.42 4.11
N VAL A 432 13.80 -26.71 5.42
CA VAL A 432 15.04 -26.75 6.24
C VAL A 432 16.03 -27.80 5.74
N TYR A 433 15.52 -28.90 5.15
CA TYR A 433 16.32 -30.04 4.71
C TYR A 433 16.52 -30.08 3.20
N MET A 434 15.98 -29.11 2.45
CA MET A 434 16.11 -29.05 0.99
C MET A 434 17.48 -28.52 0.58
N SER A 435 17.99 -29.02 -0.55
CA SER A 435 19.13 -28.38 -1.20
C SER A 435 18.73 -27.00 -1.71
N ARG A 436 19.67 -26.05 -1.77
CA ARG A 436 19.41 -24.72 -2.36
C ARG A 436 18.94 -24.80 -3.82
N PHE A 437 19.40 -25.82 -4.54
CA PHE A 437 19.03 -26.06 -5.93
C PHE A 437 17.53 -26.34 -6.06
N THR A 438 16.97 -27.15 -5.15
CA THR A 438 15.55 -27.47 -5.09
C THR A 438 14.74 -26.34 -4.45
N TYR A 439 15.23 -25.74 -3.36
CA TYR A 439 14.54 -24.67 -2.64
C TYR A 439 14.21 -23.45 -3.54
N TYR A 440 15.14 -23.08 -4.43
CA TYR A 440 14.94 -22.00 -5.41
C TYR A 440 14.39 -22.49 -6.75
N CYS A 441 13.95 -23.75 -6.86
CA CYS A 441 13.44 -24.38 -8.08
C CYS A 441 14.41 -24.23 -9.29
N LEU A 442 15.73 -24.21 -9.04
CA LEU A 442 16.72 -24.04 -10.10
C LEU A 442 16.72 -25.21 -11.08
N ASP A 443 16.43 -26.42 -10.60
CA ASP A 443 16.14 -27.60 -11.42
C ASP A 443 15.02 -27.35 -12.44
N THR A 444 13.91 -26.79 -11.97
CA THR A 444 12.72 -26.50 -12.77
C THR A 444 13.01 -25.39 -13.77
N TYR A 445 13.69 -24.33 -13.35
CA TYR A 445 14.10 -23.26 -14.26
C TYR A 445 15.09 -23.75 -15.33
N LEU A 446 16.00 -24.66 -14.97
CA LEU A 446 16.90 -25.27 -15.93
C LEU A 446 16.12 -26.08 -16.97
N ILE A 447 15.16 -26.92 -16.56
CA ILE A 447 14.30 -27.67 -17.50
C ILE A 447 13.53 -26.72 -18.41
N LEU A 448 12.87 -25.69 -17.85
CA LEU A 448 12.12 -24.70 -18.64
C LEU A 448 13.03 -23.95 -19.63
N SER A 449 14.24 -23.59 -19.20
CA SER A 449 15.22 -22.93 -20.06
C SER A 449 15.71 -23.85 -21.17
N SER A 450 15.90 -25.15 -20.89
CA SER A 450 16.28 -26.15 -21.90
C SER A 450 15.16 -26.38 -22.89
N VAL A 451 13.90 -26.52 -22.45
CA VAL A 451 12.73 -26.65 -23.33
C VAL A 451 12.62 -25.43 -24.23
N THR A 452 12.71 -24.23 -23.66
CA THR A 452 12.66 -22.97 -24.42
C THR A 452 13.78 -22.89 -25.45
N THR A 453 15.00 -23.25 -25.06
CA THR A 453 16.17 -23.26 -25.97
C THR A 453 15.98 -24.29 -27.10
N LEU A 454 15.50 -25.49 -26.79
CA LEU A 454 15.17 -26.52 -27.79
C LEU A 454 14.06 -26.07 -28.73
N SER A 455 13.01 -25.41 -28.21
CA SER A 455 11.95 -24.81 -29.02
C SER A 455 12.52 -23.76 -29.96
N ILE A 456 13.35 -22.83 -29.48
CA ILE A 456 14.01 -21.81 -30.31
C ILE A 456 14.89 -22.45 -31.39
N LEU A 457 15.72 -23.44 -31.03
CA LEU A 457 16.58 -24.17 -31.98
C LEU A 457 15.75 -24.92 -33.03
N SER A 458 14.66 -25.57 -32.61
CA SER A 458 13.75 -26.29 -33.52
C SER A 458 13.04 -25.34 -34.48
N SER A 459 12.57 -24.19 -34.00
CA SER A 459 12.02 -23.13 -34.83
C SER A 459 13.08 -22.61 -35.81
N PHE A 460 14.33 -22.43 -35.37
CA PHE A 460 15.41 -21.97 -36.24
C PHE A 460 15.72 -22.97 -37.38
N VAL A 461 15.70 -24.28 -37.09
CA VAL A 461 15.85 -25.34 -38.10
C VAL A 461 14.66 -25.38 -39.06
N ILE A 462 13.44 -25.20 -38.55
CA ILE A 462 12.20 -25.13 -39.35
C ILE A 462 12.23 -23.89 -40.26
N PHE A 463 12.59 -22.71 -39.75
CA PHE A 463 12.74 -21.48 -40.54
C PHE A 463 13.81 -21.63 -41.63
N ARG A 464 14.92 -22.34 -41.36
CA ARG A 464 15.94 -22.65 -42.37
C ARG A 464 15.43 -23.59 -43.47
N LYS A 465 14.58 -24.57 -43.14
CA LYS A 465 13.93 -25.46 -44.13
C LYS A 465 12.85 -24.74 -44.93
N ILE A 466 12.12 -23.81 -44.34
CA ILE A 466 11.07 -23.01 -45.00
C ILE A 466 11.68 -21.89 -45.88
N GLY A 467 12.88 -21.41 -45.57
CA GLY A 467 13.61 -20.39 -46.34
C GLY A 467 14.00 -20.77 -47.78
N LEU A 468 13.87 -22.04 -48.17
CA LEU A 468 14.09 -22.53 -49.55
C LEU A 468 12.79 -22.55 -50.40
N TRP A 469 11.63 -22.28 -49.81
CA TRP A 469 10.33 -22.35 -50.49
C TRP A 469 9.48 -21.10 -50.23
N ARG A 470 9.71 -20.05 -51.04
CA ARG A 470 8.66 -19.28 -51.75
C ARG A 470 9.22 -18.00 -52.36
N LYS A 471 9.54 -18.09 -53.65
CA LYS A 471 9.35 -16.98 -54.59
C LYS A 471 7.88 -16.90 -54.98
N LYS A 472 7.39 -15.67 -55.12
CA LYS A 472 6.23 -15.25 -55.92
C LYS A 472 4.85 -15.45 -55.27
N LEU A 473 4.26 -14.33 -54.84
CA LEU A 473 2.92 -13.88 -55.25
C LEU A 473 2.70 -12.45 -54.71
N LYS A 474 2.69 -11.47 -55.63
CA LYS A 474 2.06 -10.16 -55.42
C LYS A 474 0.63 -10.24 -55.94
N SER A 475 -0.36 -9.78 -55.18
CA SER A 475 -1.63 -9.27 -55.71
C SER A 475 -2.46 -8.53 -54.64
N LYS A 476 -2.70 -7.24 -54.92
CA LYS A 476 -3.83 -6.33 -54.62
C LYS A 476 -4.51 -6.31 -53.22
N SER A 477 -4.57 -5.08 -52.71
CA SER A 477 -5.08 -4.58 -51.42
C SER A 477 -6.56 -4.81 -51.07
N ARG A 478 -6.89 -5.04 -49.78
CA ARG A 478 -8.02 -4.42 -49.02
C ARG A 478 -8.04 -4.86 -47.52
N ARG A 479 -8.28 -3.89 -46.62
CA ARG A 479 -8.30 -3.91 -45.13
C ARG A 479 -6.92 -4.21 -44.49
N SER A 480 -6.06 -3.19 -44.51
CA SER A 480 -4.65 -3.20 -44.11
C SER A 480 -4.42 -3.53 -42.62
N ASP A 481 -3.52 -4.49 -42.36
CA ASP A 481 -2.36 -4.50 -41.44
C ASP A 481 -2.42 -3.91 -40.01
N VAL A 482 -3.52 -3.33 -39.54
CA VAL A 482 -3.59 -2.70 -38.21
C VAL A 482 -3.83 -3.76 -37.13
N CYS A 483 -2.97 -3.78 -36.11
CA CYS A 483 -3.01 -4.72 -34.99
C CYS A 483 -3.56 -4.03 -33.74
N TYR A 484 -3.96 -4.81 -32.72
CA TYR A 484 -4.52 -4.25 -31.49
C TYR A 484 -3.62 -3.27 -30.73
N PRO A 485 -2.27 -3.38 -30.76
CA PRO A 485 -1.42 -2.35 -30.17
C PRO A 485 -1.53 -0.99 -30.86
N ASP A 486 -1.82 -0.95 -32.16
CA ASP A 486 -1.86 0.30 -32.93
C ASP A 486 -3.06 1.15 -32.54
N PHE A 487 -4.26 0.55 -32.52
CA PHE A 487 -5.44 1.29 -32.08
C PHE A 487 -5.42 1.55 -30.58
N ALA A 488 -4.90 0.63 -29.75
CA ALA A 488 -4.71 0.90 -28.33
C ALA A 488 -3.80 2.11 -28.09
N LYS A 489 -2.68 2.22 -28.82
CA LYS A 489 -1.80 3.39 -28.78
C LYS A 489 -2.55 4.66 -29.14
N GLU A 490 -3.36 4.63 -30.19
CA GLU A 490 -4.17 5.78 -30.61
C GLU A 490 -5.14 6.22 -29.50
N ALA A 491 -5.90 5.29 -28.92
CA ALA A 491 -6.87 5.60 -27.87
C ALA A 491 -6.20 6.13 -26.60
N VAL A 492 -5.11 5.50 -26.14
CA VAL A 492 -4.37 5.95 -24.95
C VAL A 492 -3.75 7.32 -25.19
N THR A 493 -3.15 7.55 -26.37
CA THR A 493 -2.56 8.85 -26.72
C THR A 493 -3.62 9.95 -26.74
N LYS A 494 -4.81 9.67 -27.29
CA LYS A 494 -5.95 10.60 -27.27
C LYS A 494 -6.42 10.89 -25.85
N ALA A 495 -6.54 9.87 -25.00
CA ALA A 495 -6.96 10.03 -23.60
C ALA A 495 -5.94 10.84 -22.78
N LEU A 496 -4.64 10.57 -22.93
CA LEU A 496 -3.57 11.34 -22.28
C LEU A 496 -3.54 12.79 -22.75
N SER A 497 -3.70 13.02 -24.06
CA SER A 497 -3.76 14.36 -24.66
C SER A 497 -4.96 15.15 -24.14
N ASP A 498 -6.14 14.53 -24.08
CA ASP A 498 -7.35 15.13 -23.51
C ASP A 498 -7.18 15.43 -22.02
N ALA A 499 -6.57 14.51 -21.27
CA ALA A 499 -6.24 14.70 -19.85
C ALA A 499 -5.10 15.71 -19.61
N LYS A 500 -4.36 16.10 -20.66
CA LYS A 500 -3.20 17.00 -20.62
C LYS A 500 -2.08 16.53 -19.69
N ILE A 501 -1.83 15.22 -19.66
CA ILE A 501 -0.76 14.61 -18.87
C ILE A 501 0.11 13.69 -19.73
N PRO A 502 1.41 13.53 -19.41
CA PRO A 502 2.22 12.50 -20.05
C PRO A 502 1.92 11.12 -19.47
N TYR A 503 2.21 10.05 -20.23
CA TYR A 503 2.04 8.67 -19.76
C TYR A 503 2.83 8.35 -18.48
N ALA A 504 3.92 9.08 -18.21
CA ALA A 504 4.72 8.94 -16.99
C ALA A 504 3.96 9.26 -15.69
N GLU A 505 2.86 10.01 -15.75
CA GLU A 505 2.01 10.29 -14.59
C GLU A 505 1.02 9.15 -14.30
N VAL A 506 0.83 8.20 -15.23
CA VAL A 506 -0.02 7.03 -15.00
C VAL A 506 0.70 6.08 -14.06
N GLN A 507 0.09 5.74 -12.93
CA GLN A 507 0.70 4.92 -11.88
C GLN A 507 0.25 3.45 -11.94
N GLN A 508 -0.94 3.17 -12.48
CA GLN A 508 -1.46 1.82 -12.71
C GLN A 508 -2.35 1.79 -13.97
N ALA A 509 -2.55 0.63 -14.57
CA ALA A 509 -3.45 0.45 -15.69
C ALA A 509 -4.37 -0.78 -15.53
N ALA A 510 -5.67 -0.61 -15.80
CA ALA A 510 -6.64 -1.68 -15.96
C ALA A 510 -6.98 -1.82 -17.44
N VAL A 511 -6.73 -2.99 -18.03
CA VAL A 511 -6.82 -3.23 -19.47
C VAL A 511 -7.81 -4.35 -19.77
N GLY A 512 -8.86 -4.01 -20.51
CA GLY A 512 -9.95 -4.90 -20.88
C GLY A 512 -9.89 -5.39 -22.32
N TYR A 513 -9.89 -6.71 -22.52
CA TYR A 513 -10.08 -7.36 -23.83
C TYR A 513 -10.67 -8.77 -23.63
N VAL A 514 -11.43 -9.27 -24.60
CA VAL A 514 -12.00 -10.63 -24.55
C VAL A 514 -11.16 -11.60 -25.40
N TYR A 515 -10.79 -11.21 -26.62
CA TYR A 515 -10.05 -12.05 -27.54
C TYR A 515 -8.58 -11.62 -27.59
N GLY A 516 -7.74 -12.42 -26.94
CA GLY A 516 -6.29 -12.27 -26.93
C GLY A 516 -5.68 -13.23 -25.92
N ASP A 517 -4.41 -13.55 -26.09
CA ASP A 517 -3.69 -14.33 -25.09
C ASP A 517 -3.52 -13.51 -23.80
N SER A 518 -3.14 -14.18 -22.71
CA SER A 518 -2.78 -13.49 -21.48
C SER A 518 -1.70 -12.44 -21.75
N THR A 519 -1.81 -11.28 -21.09
CA THR A 519 -0.88 -10.14 -21.20
C THR A 519 -0.93 -9.30 -22.48
N CYS A 520 -1.99 -9.44 -23.30
CA CYS A 520 -2.20 -8.52 -24.42
C CYS A 520 -2.32 -7.06 -23.96
N GLY A 521 -2.75 -6.78 -22.72
CA GLY A 521 -2.78 -5.42 -22.19
C GLY A 521 -1.41 -4.79 -22.02
N GLN A 522 -0.42 -5.53 -21.49
CA GLN A 522 0.97 -5.07 -21.47
C GLN A 522 1.47 -4.82 -22.88
N ARG A 523 1.25 -5.78 -23.79
CA ARG A 523 1.68 -5.66 -25.20
C ARG A 523 1.06 -4.43 -25.88
N ALA A 524 -0.20 -4.11 -25.58
CA ALA A 524 -0.89 -2.93 -26.11
C ALA A 524 -0.26 -1.62 -25.62
N LEU A 525 0.18 -1.56 -24.36
CA LEU A 525 0.75 -0.35 -23.76
C LEU A 525 2.23 -0.10 -24.11
N TYR A 526 2.98 -1.12 -24.55
CA TYR A 526 4.40 -0.96 -24.89
C TYR A 526 4.65 0.06 -26.01
N GLU A 527 3.69 0.28 -26.91
CA GLU A 527 3.80 1.29 -27.96
C GLU A 527 3.58 2.72 -27.46
N VAL A 528 3.06 2.87 -26.23
CA VAL A 528 2.84 4.15 -25.53
C VAL A 528 4.01 4.43 -24.59
N GLY A 529 4.40 3.44 -23.77
CA GLY A 529 5.54 3.55 -22.86
C GLY A 529 5.72 2.35 -21.93
N MET A 530 6.95 2.12 -21.50
CA MET A 530 7.34 1.01 -20.61
C MET A 530 7.79 1.52 -19.23
N THR A 531 6.83 2.01 -18.43
CA THR A 531 7.08 2.67 -17.14
C THR A 531 7.16 1.71 -15.93
N ALA A 532 7.09 0.39 -16.17
CA ALA A 532 7.08 -0.66 -15.14
C ALA A 532 5.90 -0.56 -14.12
N ILE A 533 4.83 0.14 -14.49
CA ILE A 533 3.63 0.24 -13.66
C ILE A 533 2.85 -1.09 -13.62
N PRO A 534 2.08 -1.35 -12.55
CA PRO A 534 1.13 -2.46 -12.52
C PRO A 534 0.11 -2.39 -13.67
N VAL A 535 -0.06 -3.50 -14.39
CA VAL A 535 -1.05 -3.64 -15.48
C VAL A 535 -1.91 -4.87 -15.21
N TYR A 536 -3.21 -4.66 -15.05
CA TYR A 536 -4.20 -5.73 -14.85
C TYR A 536 -4.92 -6.01 -16.16
N ASN A 537 -4.98 -7.28 -16.56
CA ASN A 537 -5.76 -7.72 -17.71
C ASN A 537 -7.08 -8.29 -17.20
N VAL A 538 -8.21 -7.73 -17.61
CA VAL A 538 -9.55 -8.09 -17.12
C VAL A 538 -10.49 -8.42 -18.27
N ASN A 539 -11.46 -9.30 -18.03
CA ASN A 539 -12.53 -9.61 -18.97
C ASN A 539 -13.83 -9.96 -18.23
N ASN A 540 -14.96 -9.59 -18.83
CA ASN A 540 -16.34 -9.89 -18.42
C ASN A 540 -17.25 -9.86 -19.67
N ASN A 541 -16.84 -10.56 -20.73
CA ASN A 541 -17.50 -10.51 -22.04
C ASN A 541 -17.76 -9.06 -22.50
N CYS A 542 -18.99 -8.72 -22.88
CA CYS A 542 -19.33 -7.42 -23.45
C CYS A 542 -19.24 -6.24 -22.46
N SER A 543 -19.14 -6.51 -21.14
CA SER A 543 -18.92 -5.49 -20.10
C SER A 543 -17.45 -5.30 -19.69
N THR A 544 -16.52 -5.88 -20.46
CA THR A 544 -15.07 -5.85 -20.19
C THR A 544 -14.52 -4.42 -20.06
N GLY A 545 -14.89 -3.49 -20.97
CA GLY A 545 -14.43 -2.11 -20.88
C GLY A 545 -14.92 -1.38 -19.63
N ALA A 546 -16.17 -1.59 -19.23
CA ALA A 546 -16.70 -1.02 -17.99
C ALA A 546 -16.13 -1.70 -16.74
N SER A 547 -15.74 -2.98 -16.83
CA SER A 547 -15.03 -3.69 -15.75
C SER A 547 -13.61 -3.15 -15.56
N ALA A 548 -12.91 -2.80 -16.64
CA ALA A 548 -11.62 -2.10 -16.57
C ALA A 548 -11.79 -0.71 -15.92
N LEU A 549 -12.84 0.03 -16.29
CA LEU A 549 -13.19 1.30 -15.66
C LEU A 549 -13.53 1.14 -14.16
N TYR A 550 -14.28 0.11 -13.80
CA TYR A 550 -14.66 -0.21 -12.42
C TYR A 550 -13.42 -0.47 -11.56
N LEU A 551 -12.49 -1.30 -12.03
CA LEU A 551 -11.24 -1.59 -11.33
C LEU A 551 -10.38 -0.33 -11.21
N ALA A 552 -10.24 0.47 -12.28
CA ALA A 552 -9.49 1.72 -12.23
C ALA A 552 -10.06 2.69 -11.19
N LYS A 553 -11.39 2.79 -11.10
CA LYS A 553 -12.09 3.60 -10.09
C LYS A 553 -11.81 3.11 -8.68
N GLN A 554 -11.85 1.80 -8.43
CA GLN A 554 -11.50 1.23 -7.12
C GLN A 554 -10.04 1.46 -6.74
N ILE A 555 -9.11 1.42 -7.70
CA ILE A 555 -7.68 1.72 -7.44
C ILE A 555 -7.53 3.18 -6.97
N VAL A 556 -8.23 4.13 -7.60
CA VAL A 556 -8.21 5.55 -7.18
C VAL A 556 -8.86 5.73 -5.80
N GLU A 557 -10.05 5.17 -5.58
CA GLU A 557 -10.79 5.32 -4.32
C GLU A 557 -10.09 4.68 -3.12
N SER A 558 -9.36 3.57 -3.33
CA SER A 558 -8.58 2.93 -2.27
C SER A 558 -7.32 3.71 -1.87
N GLY A 559 -6.97 4.77 -2.61
CA GLY A 559 -5.74 5.53 -2.40
C GLY A 559 -4.48 4.82 -2.90
N ASN A 560 -4.63 3.71 -3.64
CA ASN A 560 -3.51 2.94 -4.19
C ASN A 560 -2.83 3.62 -5.39
N ALA A 561 -3.52 4.56 -6.05
CA ALA A 561 -2.95 5.46 -7.05
C ALA A 561 -3.80 6.73 -7.18
N ASP A 562 -3.14 7.84 -7.49
CA ASP A 562 -3.73 9.14 -7.80
C ASP A 562 -4.13 9.28 -9.27
N CYS A 563 -3.49 8.54 -10.19
CA CYS A 563 -3.77 8.58 -11.63
C CYS A 563 -3.67 7.18 -12.26
N VAL A 564 -4.77 6.71 -12.85
CA VAL A 564 -4.95 5.35 -13.36
C VAL A 564 -5.51 5.36 -14.78
N LEU A 565 -4.94 4.53 -15.65
CA LEU A 565 -5.43 4.34 -17.02
C LEU A 565 -6.41 3.16 -17.08
N ALA A 566 -7.62 3.39 -17.58
CA ALA A 566 -8.50 2.33 -18.05
C ALA A 566 -8.41 2.26 -19.58
N LEU A 567 -8.00 1.11 -20.12
CA LEU A 567 -7.90 0.85 -21.55
C LEU A 567 -8.79 -0.33 -21.91
N GLY A 568 -9.51 -0.25 -23.03
CA GLY A 568 -10.32 -1.33 -23.55
C GLY A 568 -10.12 -1.45 -25.05
N PHE A 569 -9.91 -2.66 -25.55
CA PHE A 569 -9.67 -2.87 -26.97
C PHE A 569 -10.20 -4.23 -27.42
N GLU A 570 -10.54 -4.36 -28.70
CA GLU A 570 -10.92 -5.64 -29.29
C GLU A 570 -10.53 -5.72 -30.77
N LYS A 571 -10.06 -6.91 -31.18
CA LYS A 571 -9.90 -7.28 -32.58
C LYS A 571 -10.76 -8.51 -32.86
N MET A 572 -11.78 -8.35 -33.69
CA MET A 572 -12.84 -9.33 -33.91
C MET A 572 -12.78 -9.94 -35.30
N GLU A 573 -13.21 -11.19 -35.39
CA GLU A 573 -13.48 -11.83 -36.67
C GLU A 573 -14.76 -11.29 -37.30
N ARG A 574 -14.84 -11.36 -38.64
CA ARG A 574 -16.08 -11.01 -39.36
C ARG A 574 -17.13 -12.08 -39.11
N GLY A 575 -18.34 -11.66 -38.73
CA GLY A 575 -19.50 -12.54 -38.59
C GLY A 575 -20.02 -12.55 -37.16
N SER A 576 -20.85 -13.52 -36.80
CA SER A 576 -21.32 -13.65 -35.41
C SER A 576 -20.21 -14.13 -34.48
N LEU A 577 -20.34 -13.80 -33.20
CA LEU A 577 -19.49 -14.35 -32.15
C LEU A 577 -19.56 -15.89 -32.16
N SER A 578 -18.40 -16.54 -32.07
CA SER A 578 -18.25 -18.00 -31.99
C SER A 578 -17.45 -18.37 -30.75
N SER A 579 -17.69 -19.57 -30.21
CA SER A 579 -16.83 -20.10 -29.16
C SER A 579 -15.45 -20.40 -29.74
N LYS A 580 -14.40 -20.05 -28.99
CA LYS A 580 -13.00 -20.38 -29.35
C LYS A 580 -12.50 -21.64 -28.66
N TYR A 581 -13.07 -21.97 -27.50
CA TYR A 581 -12.69 -23.13 -26.71
C TYR A 581 -13.85 -24.12 -26.67
N PHE A 582 -13.58 -25.36 -27.05
CA PHE A 582 -14.55 -26.46 -27.09
C PHE A 582 -14.12 -27.64 -26.19
N ASP A 583 -13.00 -27.49 -25.48
CA ASP A 583 -12.37 -28.50 -24.64
C ASP A 583 -12.68 -28.35 -23.14
N ARG A 584 -13.56 -27.41 -22.78
CA ARG A 584 -13.88 -27.03 -21.39
C ARG A 584 -15.31 -26.51 -21.26
N ALA A 585 -15.78 -26.36 -20.03
CA ALA A 585 -17.10 -25.80 -19.72
C ALA A 585 -17.30 -24.43 -20.39
N ASN A 586 -18.43 -24.26 -21.07
CA ASN A 586 -18.77 -23.01 -21.74
C ASN A 586 -19.44 -22.07 -20.72
N PRO A 587 -18.92 -20.85 -20.47
CA PRO A 587 -19.53 -19.92 -19.53
C PRO A 587 -20.98 -19.54 -19.83
N MET A 588 -21.43 -19.71 -21.08
CA MET A 588 -22.80 -19.45 -21.52
C MET A 588 -23.72 -20.67 -21.46
N GLU A 589 -23.21 -21.84 -21.06
CA GLU A 589 -23.94 -23.11 -21.10
C GLU A 589 -25.30 -23.01 -20.39
N ARG A 590 -25.33 -22.53 -19.14
CA ARG A 590 -26.58 -22.45 -18.35
C ARG A 590 -27.61 -21.50 -18.96
N HIS A 591 -27.18 -20.36 -19.50
CA HIS A 591 -28.07 -19.41 -20.18
C HIS A 591 -28.67 -20.05 -21.44
N VAL A 592 -27.85 -20.77 -22.22
CA VAL A 592 -28.31 -21.45 -23.45
C VAL A 592 -29.22 -22.64 -23.12
N THR A 593 -28.88 -23.45 -22.11
CA THR A 593 -29.71 -24.58 -21.68
C THR A 593 -31.10 -24.09 -21.25
N LEU A 594 -31.18 -23.09 -20.37
CA LEU A 594 -32.47 -22.58 -19.94
C LEU A 594 -33.27 -21.96 -21.10
N MET A 595 -32.62 -21.24 -22.02
CA MET A 595 -33.30 -20.78 -23.22
C MET A 595 -33.88 -21.96 -24.03
N SER A 596 -33.11 -23.03 -24.22
CA SER A 596 -33.55 -24.21 -24.99
C SER A 596 -34.69 -25.00 -24.34
N GLU A 597 -34.83 -24.88 -23.01
CA GLU A 597 -35.97 -25.47 -22.28
C GLU A 597 -37.26 -24.64 -22.41
N LEU A 598 -37.14 -23.35 -22.72
CA LEU A 598 -38.26 -22.40 -22.76
C LEU A 598 -38.74 -22.10 -24.18
N THR A 599 -37.86 -22.22 -25.17
CA THR A 599 -38.16 -21.94 -26.58
C THR A 599 -37.27 -22.76 -27.51
N GLU A 600 -37.76 -23.01 -28.72
CA GLU A 600 -36.98 -23.66 -29.77
C GLU A 600 -35.77 -22.81 -30.18
N ILE A 601 -34.64 -23.48 -30.43
CA ILE A 601 -33.43 -22.85 -30.96
C ILE A 601 -33.58 -22.69 -32.48
N GLY A 602 -33.64 -21.44 -32.94
CA GLY A 602 -33.71 -21.08 -34.35
C GLY A 602 -32.35 -21.07 -35.07
N SER A 603 -32.36 -20.63 -36.33
CA SER A 603 -31.17 -20.57 -37.20
C SER A 603 -30.27 -19.34 -36.98
N GLY A 604 -30.74 -18.35 -36.21
CA GLY A 604 -29.98 -17.13 -35.91
C GLY A 604 -28.79 -17.36 -34.95
N PRO A 605 -27.85 -16.43 -34.83
CA PRO A 605 -26.76 -16.54 -33.85
C PRO A 605 -27.25 -16.61 -32.40
N MET A 606 -26.60 -17.42 -31.56
CA MET A 606 -27.05 -17.69 -30.18
C MET A 606 -27.28 -16.42 -29.34
N ALA A 607 -26.39 -15.44 -29.42
CA ALA A 607 -26.57 -14.17 -28.71
C ALA A 607 -27.83 -13.42 -29.16
N ALA A 608 -28.08 -13.38 -30.48
CA ALA A 608 -29.29 -12.74 -31.02
C ALA A 608 -30.55 -13.48 -30.56
N GLN A 609 -30.50 -14.81 -30.46
CA GLN A 609 -31.62 -15.62 -29.95
C GLN A 609 -31.94 -15.30 -28.49
N ILE A 610 -30.95 -15.21 -27.59
CA ILE A 610 -31.18 -14.88 -26.17
C ILE A 610 -31.95 -13.56 -26.03
N PHE A 611 -31.45 -12.49 -26.65
CA PHE A 611 -32.09 -11.17 -26.57
C PHE A 611 -33.39 -11.07 -27.38
N GLY A 612 -33.45 -11.72 -28.55
CA GLY A 612 -34.67 -11.75 -29.38
C GLY A 612 -35.82 -12.47 -28.69
N ASN A 613 -35.54 -13.59 -28.02
CA ASN A 613 -36.52 -14.35 -27.25
C ASN A 613 -36.94 -13.60 -25.97
N ALA A 614 -36.04 -12.85 -25.33
CA ALA A 614 -36.43 -11.89 -24.28
C ALA A 614 -37.40 -10.82 -24.81
N GLY A 615 -37.18 -10.34 -26.04
CA GLY A 615 -38.13 -9.47 -26.74
C GLY A 615 -39.48 -10.13 -26.97
N LYS A 616 -39.52 -11.39 -27.40
CA LYS A 616 -40.77 -12.17 -27.56
C LYS A 616 -41.54 -12.28 -26.25
N GLU A 617 -40.87 -12.66 -25.15
CA GLU A 617 -41.51 -12.72 -23.84
C GLU A 617 -42.07 -11.35 -23.42
N HIS A 618 -41.37 -10.25 -23.71
CA HIS A 618 -41.87 -8.91 -23.44
C HIS A 618 -43.12 -8.57 -24.28
N MET A 619 -43.18 -9.00 -25.55
CA MET A 619 -44.37 -8.86 -26.40
C MET A 619 -45.55 -9.64 -25.84
N GLU A 620 -45.33 -10.89 -25.45
CA GLU A 620 -46.36 -11.76 -24.87
C GLU A 620 -46.89 -11.22 -23.54
N LYS A 621 -46.00 -10.74 -22.67
CA LYS A 621 -46.36 -10.31 -21.31
C LYS A 621 -46.95 -8.91 -21.25
N TYR A 622 -46.45 -7.99 -22.08
CA TYR A 622 -46.75 -6.56 -21.97
C TYR A 622 -47.34 -5.94 -23.24
N GLY A 623 -47.51 -6.69 -24.32
CA GLY A 623 -48.12 -6.22 -25.56
C GLY A 623 -47.26 -5.24 -26.36
N SER A 624 -45.94 -5.20 -26.12
CA SER A 624 -45.02 -4.51 -27.04
C SER A 624 -45.10 -5.12 -28.43
N LYS A 625 -44.78 -4.34 -29.46
CA LYS A 625 -44.90 -4.75 -30.86
C LYS A 625 -43.54 -4.74 -31.56
N PRO A 626 -43.36 -5.51 -32.66
CA PRO A 626 -42.13 -5.50 -33.46
C PRO A 626 -41.68 -4.10 -33.88
N GLU A 627 -42.63 -3.20 -34.14
CA GLU A 627 -42.38 -1.81 -34.51
C GLU A 627 -41.65 -1.03 -33.40
N HIS A 628 -41.90 -1.33 -32.11
CA HIS A 628 -41.21 -0.65 -31.01
C HIS A 628 -39.71 -0.98 -31.00
N PHE A 629 -39.35 -2.24 -31.28
CA PHE A 629 -37.95 -2.66 -31.41
C PHE A 629 -37.29 -2.03 -32.65
N ALA A 630 -38.00 -1.97 -33.78
CA ALA A 630 -37.51 -1.31 -34.99
C ALA A 630 -37.31 0.21 -34.77
N LYS A 631 -38.19 0.89 -34.03
CA LYS A 631 -38.06 2.30 -33.67
C LYS A 631 -36.81 2.59 -32.84
N ILE A 632 -36.39 1.67 -31.97
CA ILE A 632 -35.13 1.79 -31.22
C ILE A 632 -33.94 1.82 -32.18
N ALA A 633 -33.88 0.86 -33.12
CA ALA A 633 -32.80 0.81 -34.11
C ALA A 633 -32.83 2.05 -35.02
N TRP A 634 -34.02 2.50 -35.45
CA TRP A 634 -34.19 3.73 -36.21
C TRP A 634 -33.58 4.94 -35.49
N LYS A 635 -33.90 5.10 -34.20
CA LYS A 635 -33.37 6.16 -33.35
C LYS A 635 -31.85 6.08 -33.22
N ASN A 636 -31.28 4.88 -33.02
CA ASN A 636 -29.82 4.69 -32.93
C ASN A 636 -29.11 5.04 -34.25
N HIS A 637 -29.61 4.56 -35.40
CA HIS A 637 -29.04 4.94 -36.71
C HIS A 637 -29.15 6.44 -36.97
N LYS A 638 -30.28 7.07 -36.63
CA LYS A 638 -30.45 8.52 -36.74
C LYS A 638 -29.45 9.30 -35.89
N HIS A 639 -29.19 8.85 -34.66
CA HIS A 639 -28.18 9.46 -33.79
C HIS A 639 -26.76 9.28 -34.36
N SER A 640 -26.48 8.14 -34.99
CA SER A 640 -25.16 7.77 -35.52
C SER A 640 -24.64 8.69 -36.63
N VAL A 641 -25.53 9.31 -37.42
CA VAL A 641 -25.20 10.27 -38.49
C VAL A 641 -24.31 11.41 -37.97
N ASN A 642 -24.48 11.77 -36.69
CA ASN A 642 -23.74 12.85 -36.04
C ASN A 642 -22.46 12.37 -35.32
N ASN A 643 -22.11 11.09 -35.41
CA ASN A 643 -20.95 10.51 -34.73
C ASN A 643 -19.86 10.06 -35.73
N PRO A 644 -18.73 10.78 -35.83
CA PRO A 644 -17.64 10.39 -36.72
C PRO A 644 -16.94 9.09 -36.30
N TYR A 645 -17.11 8.65 -35.04
CA TYR A 645 -16.57 7.39 -34.53
C TYR A 645 -17.48 6.19 -34.82
N SER A 646 -18.66 6.40 -35.38
CA SER A 646 -19.62 5.33 -35.65
C SER A 646 -19.25 4.58 -36.93
N GLN A 647 -19.31 3.24 -36.89
CA GLN A 647 -19.08 2.39 -38.07
C GLN A 647 -20.12 2.65 -39.16
N PHE A 648 -21.39 2.80 -38.77
CA PHE A 648 -22.47 3.23 -39.66
C PHE A 648 -22.86 4.66 -39.35
N GLN A 649 -22.95 5.50 -40.37
CA GLN A 649 -23.37 6.90 -40.29
C GLN A 649 -24.53 7.18 -41.26
N ASP A 650 -25.14 6.11 -41.80
CA ASP A 650 -26.28 6.18 -42.69
C ASP A 650 -27.58 6.27 -41.87
N GLU A 651 -28.49 7.13 -42.28
CA GLU A 651 -29.85 7.16 -41.73
C GLU A 651 -30.73 6.15 -42.49
N TYR A 652 -31.52 5.37 -41.75
CA TYR A 652 -32.48 4.41 -42.32
C TYR A 652 -33.90 4.82 -41.96
N THR A 653 -34.86 4.55 -42.85
CA THR A 653 -36.29 4.66 -42.51
C THR A 653 -36.74 3.47 -41.65
N LEU A 654 -37.85 3.62 -40.93
CA LEU A 654 -38.41 2.55 -40.10
C LEU A 654 -38.74 1.32 -40.97
N GLU A 655 -39.29 1.53 -42.16
CA GLU A 655 -39.65 0.50 -43.13
C GLU A 655 -38.41 -0.27 -43.60
N GLN A 656 -37.31 0.43 -43.89
CA GLN A 656 -36.05 -0.21 -44.27
C GLN A 656 -35.50 -1.12 -43.17
N ILE A 657 -35.65 -0.73 -41.90
CA ILE A 657 -35.23 -1.53 -40.75
C ILE A 657 -36.11 -2.78 -40.63
N MET A 658 -37.43 -2.62 -40.72
CA MET A 658 -38.39 -3.73 -40.64
C MET A 658 -38.26 -4.72 -41.81
N GLN A 659 -37.89 -4.26 -43.00
CA GLN A 659 -37.69 -5.09 -44.19
C GLN A 659 -36.28 -5.69 -44.31
N SER A 660 -35.34 -5.27 -43.44
CA SER A 660 -34.00 -5.86 -43.45
C SER A 660 -34.03 -7.34 -43.05
N PRO A 661 -33.05 -8.17 -43.47
CA PRO A 661 -33.10 -9.62 -43.27
C PRO A 661 -33.42 -10.02 -41.82
N GLN A 662 -34.36 -10.95 -41.64
CA GLN A 662 -34.71 -11.48 -40.32
C GLN A 662 -33.52 -12.23 -39.70
N VAL A 663 -33.31 -12.02 -38.40
CA VAL A 663 -32.28 -12.70 -37.60
C VAL A 663 -32.93 -13.56 -36.52
N VAL A 664 -33.99 -13.04 -35.88
CA VAL A 664 -34.87 -13.81 -35.00
C VAL A 664 -36.30 -13.48 -35.41
N ASP A 665 -36.99 -14.49 -35.92
CA ASP A 665 -38.31 -14.37 -36.53
C ASP A 665 -39.29 -13.63 -35.62
N GLY A 666 -39.91 -12.60 -36.17
CA GLY A 666 -40.96 -11.81 -35.53
C GLY A 666 -40.48 -10.71 -34.60
N VAL A 667 -39.17 -10.57 -34.33
CA VAL A 667 -38.65 -9.56 -33.39
C VAL A 667 -37.41 -8.82 -33.91
N LEU A 668 -36.37 -9.53 -34.36
CA LEU A 668 -35.10 -8.92 -34.71
C LEU A 668 -34.76 -9.06 -36.19
N THR A 669 -34.43 -7.93 -36.80
CA THR A 669 -33.86 -7.84 -38.16
C THR A 669 -32.39 -7.45 -38.10
N LYS A 670 -31.68 -7.58 -39.22
CA LYS A 670 -30.24 -7.32 -39.31
C LYS A 670 -29.86 -5.90 -38.87
N LEU A 671 -30.66 -4.89 -39.22
CA LEU A 671 -30.40 -3.50 -38.82
C LEU A 671 -30.71 -3.20 -37.35
N GLN A 672 -31.30 -4.17 -36.62
CA GLN A 672 -31.53 -4.10 -35.18
C GLN A 672 -30.42 -4.81 -34.36
N CYS A 673 -29.39 -5.34 -35.02
CA CYS A 673 -28.29 -6.07 -34.41
C CYS A 673 -26.99 -5.26 -34.51
N CYS A 674 -26.19 -5.20 -33.45
CA CYS A 674 -24.88 -4.55 -33.51
C CYS A 674 -23.92 -5.29 -34.48
N PRO A 675 -23.12 -4.58 -35.29
CA PRO A 675 -22.06 -5.20 -36.07
C PRO A 675 -20.85 -5.53 -35.19
N THR A 676 -20.08 -6.56 -35.58
CA THR A 676 -18.73 -6.79 -35.05
C THR A 676 -17.76 -5.74 -35.58
N SER A 677 -16.93 -5.20 -34.68
CA SER A 677 -16.03 -4.09 -34.99
C SER A 677 -14.70 -4.25 -34.26
N ASP A 678 -13.64 -3.76 -34.90
CA ASP A 678 -12.33 -3.59 -34.25
C ASP A 678 -12.26 -2.18 -33.68
N GLY A 679 -11.66 -2.02 -32.51
CA GLY A 679 -11.50 -0.68 -31.93
C GLY A 679 -10.95 -0.69 -30.51
N SER A 680 -10.68 0.52 -30.02
CA SER A 680 -10.28 0.76 -28.63
C SER A 680 -10.80 2.08 -28.10
N ALA A 681 -10.88 2.17 -26.79
CA ALA A 681 -11.19 3.38 -26.05
C ALA A 681 -10.39 3.38 -24.74
N ALA A 682 -10.09 4.57 -24.23
CA ALA A 682 -9.33 4.74 -23.00
C ALA A 682 -9.88 5.91 -22.18
N ALA A 683 -9.72 5.83 -20.86
CA ALA A 683 -10.06 6.88 -19.92
C ALA A 683 -8.95 7.04 -18.88
N ILE A 684 -8.67 8.27 -18.49
CA ILE A 684 -7.79 8.60 -17.37
C ILE A 684 -8.66 8.92 -16.16
N LEU A 685 -8.44 8.18 -15.07
CA LEU A 685 -9.10 8.39 -13.79
C LEU A 685 -8.09 8.99 -12.84
N ALA A 686 -8.50 10.04 -12.13
CA ALA A 686 -7.62 10.78 -11.25
C ALA A 686 -8.32 11.12 -9.92
N SER A 687 -7.55 11.17 -8.84
CA SER A 687 -8.02 11.65 -7.54
C SER A 687 -8.31 13.16 -7.59
N GLU A 688 -9.15 13.67 -6.69
CA GLU A 688 -9.38 15.12 -6.58
C GLU A 688 -8.06 15.88 -6.34
N THR A 689 -7.18 15.34 -5.49
CA THR A 689 -5.85 15.90 -5.25
C THR A 689 -5.04 15.99 -6.53
N PHE A 690 -5.06 14.97 -7.37
CA PHE A 690 -4.36 14.98 -8.66
C PHE A 690 -4.96 16.02 -9.61
N VAL A 691 -6.29 16.10 -9.70
CA VAL A 691 -7.00 17.08 -10.54
C VAL A 691 -6.63 18.52 -10.16
N ARG A 692 -6.65 18.84 -8.86
CA ARG A 692 -6.29 20.18 -8.36
C ARG A 692 -4.82 20.50 -8.58
N ARG A 693 -3.93 19.52 -8.34
CA ARG A 693 -2.47 19.67 -8.56
C ARG A 693 -2.13 20.00 -10.02
N HIS A 694 -2.92 19.50 -10.96
CA HIS A 694 -2.71 19.69 -12.40
C HIS A 694 -3.63 20.76 -13.03
N GLY A 695 -4.47 21.45 -12.26
CA GLY A 695 -5.38 22.47 -12.77
C GLY A 695 -6.43 21.93 -13.76
N LEU A 696 -6.89 20.69 -13.55
CA LEU A 696 -7.77 19.98 -14.49
C LEU A 696 -9.27 20.10 -14.15
N GLU A 697 -9.65 20.94 -13.19
CA GLU A 697 -11.01 21.06 -12.65
C GLU A 697 -12.07 21.31 -13.74
N LYS A 698 -11.73 22.12 -14.75
CA LYS A 698 -12.65 22.50 -15.83
C LYS A 698 -13.09 21.34 -16.72
N GLN A 699 -12.31 20.26 -16.77
CA GLN A 699 -12.58 19.09 -17.62
C GLN A 699 -12.86 17.82 -16.82
N ALA A 700 -12.70 17.86 -15.50
CA ALA A 700 -12.91 16.72 -14.64
C ALA A 700 -14.40 16.35 -14.56
N VAL A 701 -14.72 15.15 -15.04
CA VAL A 701 -16.02 14.51 -14.90
C VAL A 701 -15.93 13.53 -13.74
N GLU A 702 -16.74 13.75 -12.71
CA GLU A 702 -16.80 12.93 -11.51
C GLU A 702 -17.67 11.71 -11.74
N ILE A 703 -17.18 10.53 -11.35
CA ILE A 703 -17.98 9.32 -11.17
C ILE A 703 -18.66 9.43 -9.79
N VAL A 704 -19.93 9.82 -9.75
CA VAL A 704 -20.66 10.02 -8.48
C VAL A 704 -21.13 8.70 -7.85
N GLY A 705 -21.19 7.65 -8.67
CA GLY A 705 -21.53 6.31 -8.24
C GLY A 705 -21.30 5.32 -9.36
N MET A 706 -20.89 4.11 -9.00
CA MET A 706 -20.61 3.03 -9.94
C MET A 706 -20.87 1.69 -9.26
N GLU A 707 -21.76 0.88 -9.81
CA GLU A 707 -22.15 -0.41 -9.25
C GLU A 707 -22.00 -1.52 -10.30
N MET A 708 -21.48 -2.66 -9.86
CA MET A 708 -21.42 -3.89 -10.64
C MET A 708 -22.35 -4.92 -10.00
N ALA A 709 -23.09 -5.66 -10.83
CA ALA A 709 -23.86 -6.83 -10.40
C ALA A 709 -23.62 -7.99 -11.36
N THR A 710 -23.62 -9.21 -10.82
CA THR A 710 -23.56 -10.47 -11.55
C THR A 710 -24.87 -11.23 -11.38
N ASP A 711 -25.04 -12.35 -12.09
CA ASP A 711 -26.30 -13.11 -12.13
C ASP A 711 -26.82 -13.46 -10.72
N PRO A 712 -28.00 -12.95 -10.31
CA PRO A 712 -28.70 -13.45 -9.13
C PRO A 712 -29.33 -14.82 -9.40
N GLU A 713 -29.79 -15.51 -8.34
CA GLU A 713 -30.46 -16.81 -8.49
C GLU A 713 -31.68 -16.74 -9.43
N SER A 714 -32.40 -15.61 -9.45
CA SER A 714 -33.55 -15.38 -10.29
C SER A 714 -33.25 -15.46 -11.79
N THR A 715 -31.99 -15.24 -12.22
CA THR A 715 -31.57 -15.47 -13.61
C THR A 715 -31.97 -16.86 -14.09
N PHE A 716 -31.75 -17.89 -13.25
CA PHE A 716 -31.97 -19.28 -13.64
C PHE A 716 -33.20 -19.92 -12.98
N LYS A 717 -33.62 -19.44 -11.80
CA LYS A 717 -34.76 -20.03 -11.06
C LYS A 717 -36.12 -19.56 -11.57
N ASP A 718 -36.25 -18.31 -12.00
CA ASP A 718 -37.53 -17.73 -12.39
C ASP A 718 -38.00 -18.18 -13.79
N ARG A 719 -37.16 -18.93 -14.52
CA ARG A 719 -37.45 -19.50 -15.85
C ARG A 719 -37.99 -18.46 -16.85
N SER A 720 -37.31 -17.32 -16.97
CA SER A 720 -37.69 -16.21 -17.87
C SER A 720 -36.56 -15.84 -18.82
N LEU A 721 -36.92 -15.61 -20.08
CA LEU A 721 -36.02 -15.21 -21.18
C LEU A 721 -35.49 -13.77 -20.97
N ILE A 722 -36.32 -12.87 -20.42
CA ILE A 722 -35.94 -11.51 -20.00
C ILE A 722 -34.86 -11.56 -18.89
N LYS A 723 -35.00 -12.49 -17.94
CA LYS A 723 -34.07 -12.63 -16.81
C LYS A 723 -32.71 -13.16 -17.26
N ILE A 724 -32.66 -14.20 -18.11
CA ILE A 724 -31.38 -14.71 -18.66
C ILE A 724 -30.70 -13.71 -19.59
N ALA A 725 -31.43 -12.75 -20.16
CA ALA A 725 -30.86 -11.63 -20.89
C ALA A 725 -30.26 -10.54 -19.98
N GLY A 726 -30.32 -10.69 -18.66
CA GLY A 726 -29.63 -9.85 -17.68
C GLY A 726 -30.46 -8.77 -17.00
N TYR A 727 -31.80 -8.78 -17.16
CA TYR A 727 -32.69 -7.77 -16.59
C TYR A 727 -32.52 -7.55 -15.08
N ASP A 728 -32.47 -8.64 -14.30
CA ASP A 728 -32.36 -8.54 -12.85
C ASP A 728 -30.97 -8.07 -12.40
N MET A 729 -29.91 -8.40 -13.15
CA MET A 729 -28.59 -7.84 -12.89
C MET A 729 -28.63 -6.31 -13.06
N THR A 730 -29.20 -5.83 -14.17
CA THR A 730 -29.34 -4.40 -14.46
C THR A 730 -30.17 -3.70 -13.39
N LYS A 731 -31.34 -4.26 -13.04
CA LYS A 731 -32.22 -3.73 -12.01
C LYS A 731 -31.53 -3.66 -10.65
N LEU A 732 -30.75 -4.68 -10.29
CA LEU A 732 -30.01 -4.73 -9.04
C LEU A 732 -28.90 -3.67 -8.99
N ALA A 733 -28.08 -3.56 -10.05
CA ALA A 733 -27.02 -2.56 -10.13
C ALA A 733 -27.58 -1.13 -10.12
N ALA A 734 -28.61 -0.85 -10.90
CA ALA A 734 -29.28 0.44 -10.93
C ALA A 734 -29.91 0.79 -9.57
N SER A 735 -30.62 -0.16 -8.94
CA SER A 735 -31.24 0.06 -7.63
C SER A 735 -30.19 0.38 -6.56
N ARG A 736 -29.06 -0.34 -6.54
CA ARG A 736 -27.93 -0.05 -5.62
C ARG A 736 -27.34 1.33 -5.89
N LEU A 737 -27.16 1.69 -7.16
CA LEU A 737 -26.57 2.96 -7.57
C LEU A 737 -27.44 4.15 -7.15
N PHE A 738 -28.74 4.10 -7.43
CA PHE A 738 -29.68 5.15 -7.03
C PHE A 738 -29.95 5.16 -5.52
N ALA A 739 -29.86 4.03 -4.83
CA ALA A 739 -29.99 4.01 -3.37
C ALA A 739 -28.77 4.63 -2.65
N LYS A 740 -27.57 4.49 -3.22
CA LYS A 740 -26.33 5.06 -2.67
C LYS A 740 -26.04 6.49 -3.13
N SER A 741 -26.76 6.97 -4.14
CA SER A 741 -26.64 8.34 -4.63
C SER A 741 -27.86 9.17 -4.23
N ASN A 742 -27.72 10.50 -4.26
CA ASN A 742 -28.84 11.40 -4.02
C ASN A 742 -29.66 11.67 -5.29
N TYR A 743 -29.62 10.75 -6.25
CA TYR A 743 -30.25 10.89 -7.57
C TYR A 743 -31.31 9.82 -7.80
N LYS A 744 -32.26 10.15 -8.67
CA LYS A 744 -33.31 9.26 -9.17
C LYS A 744 -33.11 9.05 -10.68
N PRO A 745 -33.67 7.97 -11.26
CA PRO A 745 -33.67 7.78 -12.71
C PRO A 745 -34.20 8.99 -13.49
N SER A 746 -35.18 9.70 -12.93
CA SER A 746 -35.78 10.91 -13.53
C SER A 746 -34.84 12.12 -13.61
N ASP A 747 -33.74 12.14 -12.86
CA ASP A 747 -32.78 13.25 -12.85
C ASP A 747 -31.75 13.11 -13.98
N VAL A 748 -31.65 11.92 -14.59
CA VAL A 748 -30.75 11.62 -15.69
C VAL A 748 -31.26 12.29 -16.97
N GLN A 749 -30.37 12.90 -17.76
CA GLN A 749 -30.73 13.56 -19.02
C GLN A 749 -30.19 12.81 -20.23
N VAL A 750 -29.02 12.19 -20.10
CA VAL A 750 -28.36 11.45 -21.18
C VAL A 750 -27.97 10.06 -20.70
N VAL A 751 -28.18 9.06 -21.55
CA VAL A 751 -27.90 7.66 -21.25
C VAL A 751 -27.07 7.05 -22.38
N GLU A 752 -26.00 6.35 -22.06
CA GLU A 752 -25.36 5.39 -22.97
C GLU A 752 -25.54 3.99 -22.38
N LEU A 753 -26.41 3.19 -23.00
CA LEU A 753 -26.76 1.86 -22.54
C LEU A 753 -26.31 0.78 -23.53
N HIS A 754 -26.55 -0.48 -23.17
CA HIS A 754 -25.99 -1.64 -23.87
C HIS A 754 -26.97 -2.19 -24.90
N ASP A 755 -27.12 -1.50 -26.02
CA ASP A 755 -28.01 -1.87 -27.13
C ASP A 755 -27.36 -2.88 -28.10
N CYS A 756 -26.85 -4.00 -27.60
CA CYS A 756 -26.33 -5.08 -28.48
C CYS A 756 -27.39 -5.53 -29.51
N PHE A 757 -28.65 -5.52 -29.09
CA PHE A 757 -29.83 -5.65 -29.93
C PHE A 757 -30.90 -4.66 -29.45
N SER A 758 -31.81 -4.25 -30.34
CA SER A 758 -32.94 -3.37 -29.99
C SER A 758 -33.79 -3.92 -28.83
N ALA A 759 -33.96 -5.24 -28.77
CA ALA A 759 -34.65 -5.92 -27.67
C ALA A 759 -33.99 -5.70 -26.31
N ASN A 760 -32.65 -5.67 -26.24
CA ASN A 760 -31.96 -5.42 -24.98
C ASN A 760 -32.12 -3.98 -24.50
N GLU A 761 -32.08 -3.01 -25.43
CA GLU A 761 -32.35 -1.61 -25.09
C GLU A 761 -33.76 -1.42 -24.53
N LEU A 762 -34.77 -2.06 -25.13
CA LEU A 762 -36.16 -1.96 -24.69
C LEU A 762 -36.33 -2.41 -23.22
N ILE A 763 -35.88 -3.63 -22.89
CA ILE A 763 -36.02 -4.17 -21.53
C ILE A 763 -35.14 -3.41 -20.52
N THR A 764 -34.03 -2.82 -20.99
CA THR A 764 -33.11 -2.04 -20.16
C THR A 764 -33.74 -0.72 -19.70
N TYR A 765 -34.66 -0.11 -20.47
CA TYR A 765 -35.37 1.10 -20.03
C TYR A 765 -36.09 0.89 -18.70
N GLU A 766 -36.73 -0.27 -18.56
CA GLU A 766 -37.51 -0.64 -17.38
C GLU A 766 -36.59 -1.07 -16.24
N ALA A 767 -35.55 -1.85 -16.54
CA ALA A 767 -34.57 -2.30 -15.55
C ALA A 767 -33.79 -1.13 -14.92
N LEU A 768 -33.47 -0.08 -15.69
CA LEU A 768 -32.86 1.15 -15.19
C LEU A 768 -33.84 2.08 -14.46
N GLY A 769 -35.15 1.79 -14.52
CA GLY A 769 -36.21 2.62 -13.94
C GLY A 769 -36.50 3.92 -14.72
N LEU A 770 -36.14 3.99 -16.01
CA LEU A 770 -36.45 5.15 -16.85
C LEU A 770 -37.96 5.27 -17.13
N CYS A 771 -38.64 4.11 -17.20
CA CYS A 771 -40.08 3.93 -17.15
C CYS A 771 -40.45 2.75 -16.25
N ASN A 772 -41.74 2.61 -15.96
CA ASN A 772 -42.26 1.47 -15.21
C ASN A 772 -42.21 0.18 -16.06
N GLU A 773 -42.24 -0.98 -15.40
CA GLU A 773 -42.28 -2.28 -16.06
C GLU A 773 -43.49 -2.42 -16.99
N GLY A 774 -43.27 -2.94 -18.20
CA GLY A 774 -44.24 -3.02 -19.29
C GLY A 774 -44.54 -1.69 -20.01
N LYS A 775 -43.87 -0.58 -19.65
CA LYS A 775 -44.12 0.77 -20.21
C LYS A 775 -43.04 1.25 -21.16
N ALA A 776 -42.08 0.41 -21.55
CA ALA A 776 -41.06 0.77 -22.54
C ALA A 776 -41.66 1.20 -23.89
N ALA A 777 -42.73 0.56 -24.34
CA ALA A 777 -43.44 0.91 -25.58
C ALA A 777 -43.93 2.37 -25.59
N GLU A 778 -44.54 2.82 -24.49
CA GLU A 778 -45.04 4.19 -24.35
C GLU A 778 -43.89 5.22 -24.36
N LEU A 779 -42.75 4.88 -23.74
CA LEU A 779 -41.55 5.72 -23.76
C LEU A 779 -40.99 5.89 -25.18
N ILE A 780 -41.02 4.82 -25.98
CA ILE A 780 -40.57 4.83 -27.39
C ILE A 780 -41.53 5.65 -28.25
N ASP A 781 -42.84 5.39 -28.16
CA ASP A 781 -43.86 6.04 -28.99
C ASP A 781 -43.98 7.54 -28.71
N SER A 782 -43.76 7.95 -27.46
CA SER A 782 -43.71 9.36 -27.08
C SER A 782 -42.42 10.08 -27.48
N GLY A 783 -41.43 9.38 -28.04
CA GLY A 783 -40.14 9.94 -28.40
C GLY A 783 -39.30 10.36 -27.19
N ASN A 784 -39.58 9.80 -25.99
CA ASN A 784 -38.90 10.17 -24.75
C ASN A 784 -37.50 9.56 -24.59
N ASN A 785 -37.00 8.85 -25.60
CA ASN A 785 -35.64 8.30 -25.71
C ASN A 785 -34.73 9.01 -26.73
N THR A 786 -35.16 10.14 -27.31
CA THR A 786 -34.38 10.89 -28.31
C THR A 786 -34.34 12.40 -27.99
N TYR A 787 -33.65 13.17 -28.83
CA TYR A 787 -33.55 14.62 -28.71
C TYR A 787 -34.93 15.28 -28.69
N GLY A 788 -35.16 16.15 -27.70
CA GLY A 788 -36.46 16.78 -27.43
C GLY A 788 -37.38 15.97 -26.52
N GLY A 789 -37.05 14.70 -26.26
CA GLY A 789 -37.72 13.86 -25.28
C GLY A 789 -37.16 14.01 -23.87
N LYS A 790 -37.69 13.22 -22.93
CA LYS A 790 -37.27 13.19 -21.52
C LYS A 790 -35.80 12.77 -21.34
N TYR A 791 -35.37 11.73 -22.05
CA TYR A 791 -34.00 11.22 -22.01
C TYR A 791 -33.43 11.19 -23.43
N VAL A 792 -32.17 11.59 -23.60
CA VAL A 792 -31.45 11.31 -24.85
C VAL A 792 -30.66 10.03 -24.67
N ILE A 793 -31.14 8.94 -25.27
CA ILE A 793 -30.55 7.61 -25.12
C ILE A 793 -29.70 7.27 -26.34
N ASN A 794 -28.45 6.88 -26.09
CA ASN A 794 -27.42 6.55 -27.05
C ASN A 794 -27.21 7.67 -28.08
N PRO A 795 -26.88 8.92 -27.66
CA PRO A 795 -26.62 10.03 -28.58
C PRO A 795 -25.52 9.71 -29.59
N SER A 796 -24.61 8.78 -29.28
CA SER A 796 -23.55 8.32 -30.16
C SER A 796 -23.99 7.35 -31.26
N GLY A 797 -25.25 6.92 -31.26
CA GLY A 797 -25.80 5.89 -32.14
C GLY A 797 -25.76 4.47 -31.58
N GLY A 798 -25.29 4.29 -30.35
CA GLY A 798 -25.34 3.00 -29.66
C GLY A 798 -24.49 1.91 -30.32
N LEU A 799 -24.47 0.71 -29.74
CA LEU A 799 -23.78 -0.45 -30.30
C LEU A 799 -24.37 -0.84 -31.66
N ILE A 800 -25.68 -0.62 -31.90
CA ILE A 800 -26.35 -0.92 -33.17
C ILE A 800 -25.64 -0.24 -34.35
N SER A 801 -25.22 1.02 -34.22
CA SER A 801 -24.61 1.78 -35.31
C SER A 801 -23.10 1.97 -35.14
N LYS A 802 -22.63 2.25 -33.92
CA LYS A 802 -21.18 2.41 -33.64
C LYS A 802 -20.40 1.13 -33.89
N GLY A 803 -21.06 0.00 -33.66
CA GLY A 803 -20.43 -1.29 -33.57
C GLY A 803 -19.89 -1.61 -32.19
N HIS A 804 -19.53 -2.88 -32.01
CA HIS A 804 -19.36 -3.46 -30.68
C HIS A 804 -18.02 -4.19 -30.49
N PRO A 805 -16.88 -3.47 -30.45
CA PRO A 805 -15.63 -4.03 -29.94
C PRO A 805 -15.78 -4.31 -28.43
N LEU A 806 -15.82 -5.58 -28.05
CA LEU A 806 -16.24 -6.04 -26.71
C LEU A 806 -15.46 -5.33 -25.59
N GLY A 807 -14.12 -5.43 -25.60
CA GLY A 807 -13.25 -4.77 -24.63
C GLY A 807 -13.34 -3.25 -24.60
N ALA A 808 -13.70 -2.59 -25.70
CA ALA A 808 -13.68 -1.13 -25.81
C ALA A 808 -15.02 -0.45 -25.50
N THR A 809 -16.13 -1.19 -25.59
CA THR A 809 -17.48 -0.62 -25.58
C THR A 809 -17.80 0.19 -24.32
N GLY A 810 -17.49 -0.33 -23.13
CA GLY A 810 -17.74 0.39 -21.89
C GLY A 810 -16.95 1.70 -21.78
N LEU A 811 -15.74 1.76 -22.33
CA LEU A 811 -14.94 2.99 -22.32
C LEU A 811 -15.38 3.97 -23.42
N ALA A 812 -15.88 3.49 -24.55
CA ALA A 812 -16.48 4.34 -25.58
C ALA A 812 -17.78 5.01 -25.09
N GLN A 813 -18.60 4.30 -24.30
CA GLN A 813 -19.75 4.87 -23.60
C GLN A 813 -19.32 5.96 -22.60
N CYS A 814 -18.29 5.68 -21.78
CA CYS A 814 -17.73 6.66 -20.85
C CYS A 814 -17.25 7.94 -21.58
N ALA A 815 -16.54 7.79 -22.71
CA ALA A 815 -16.04 8.91 -23.48
C ALA A 815 -17.18 9.82 -24.01
N GLU A 816 -18.24 9.23 -24.58
CA GLU A 816 -19.40 10.01 -25.05
C GLU A 816 -20.05 10.78 -23.90
N LEU A 817 -20.32 10.13 -22.76
CA LEU A 817 -20.95 10.80 -21.62
C LEU A 817 -20.08 11.92 -21.03
N CYS A 818 -18.76 11.73 -21.00
CA CYS A 818 -17.82 12.78 -20.62
C CYS A 818 -17.88 13.97 -21.59
N TRP A 819 -17.92 13.74 -22.90
CA TRP A 819 -18.07 14.82 -23.89
C TRP A 819 -19.40 15.54 -23.75
N GLN A 820 -20.49 14.82 -23.49
CA GLN A 820 -21.81 15.41 -23.26
C GLN A 820 -21.80 16.36 -22.06
N LEU A 821 -21.26 15.92 -20.92
CA LEU A 821 -21.17 16.73 -19.71
C LEU A 821 -20.22 17.92 -19.85
N ARG A 822 -19.16 17.79 -20.65
CA ARG A 822 -18.19 18.87 -20.93
C ARG A 822 -18.67 19.87 -21.98
N GLY A 823 -19.81 19.64 -22.64
CA GLY A 823 -20.28 20.49 -23.74
C GLY A 823 -19.48 20.31 -25.03
N GLN A 824 -18.87 19.15 -25.24
CA GLN A 824 -17.93 18.84 -26.32
C GLN A 824 -18.42 17.74 -27.28
N ALA A 825 -19.69 17.32 -27.19
CA ALA A 825 -20.23 16.26 -28.05
C ALA A 825 -20.62 16.73 -29.47
N GLY A 826 -20.30 17.98 -29.83
CA GLY A 826 -20.53 18.53 -31.17
C GLY A 826 -22.00 18.48 -31.59
N LYS A 827 -22.29 17.94 -32.77
CA LYS A 827 -23.68 17.78 -33.28
C LYS A 827 -24.56 16.87 -32.42
N ARG A 828 -23.97 16.09 -31.52
CA ARG A 828 -24.69 15.18 -30.60
C ARG A 828 -25.01 15.83 -29.26
N GLN A 829 -24.60 17.08 -29.05
CA GLN A 829 -24.68 17.72 -27.75
C GLN A 829 -26.12 17.78 -27.22
N VAL A 830 -26.34 17.19 -26.04
CA VAL A 830 -27.57 17.34 -25.27
C VAL A 830 -27.52 18.67 -24.55
N LYS A 831 -28.57 19.47 -24.70
CA LYS A 831 -28.68 20.80 -24.11
C LYS A 831 -28.72 20.71 -22.59
N ASP A 832 -27.95 21.58 -21.92
CA ASP A 832 -27.91 21.73 -20.46
C ASP A 832 -27.72 20.41 -19.69
N CYS A 833 -26.89 19.50 -20.22
CA CYS A 833 -26.63 18.19 -19.64
C CYS A 833 -25.83 18.29 -18.33
N LYS A 834 -26.38 17.75 -17.23
CA LYS A 834 -25.79 17.80 -15.88
C LYS A 834 -25.54 16.43 -15.26
N LEU A 835 -26.37 15.45 -15.60
CA LEU A 835 -26.28 14.09 -15.08
C LEU A 835 -26.40 13.08 -16.23
N ALA A 836 -25.41 12.19 -16.31
CA ALA A 836 -25.29 11.17 -17.34
C ALA A 836 -25.24 9.76 -16.71
N LEU A 837 -25.89 8.79 -17.36
CA LEU A 837 -25.95 7.41 -16.90
C LEU A 837 -25.33 6.48 -17.96
N GLN A 838 -24.43 5.61 -17.52
CA GLN A 838 -23.90 4.52 -18.32
C GLN A 838 -24.49 3.19 -17.88
N HIS A 839 -24.77 2.31 -18.84
CA HIS A 839 -25.07 0.91 -18.63
C HIS A 839 -24.30 0.02 -19.60
N ASN A 840 -23.54 -0.94 -19.08
CA ASN A 840 -22.74 -1.87 -19.88
C ASN A 840 -22.90 -3.29 -19.36
N LEU A 841 -23.44 -4.18 -20.19
CA LEU A 841 -23.81 -5.55 -19.82
C LEU A 841 -22.97 -6.56 -20.60
N GLY A 842 -22.54 -7.63 -19.95
CA GLY A 842 -21.96 -8.81 -20.60
C GLY A 842 -22.60 -10.06 -20.01
N LEU A 843 -23.12 -10.95 -20.86
CA LEU A 843 -23.67 -12.23 -20.39
C LEU A 843 -22.56 -13.17 -19.91
N GLY A 844 -22.91 -14.15 -19.08
CA GLY A 844 -21.96 -15.00 -18.35
C GLY A 844 -22.12 -14.93 -16.83
N GLY A 845 -22.32 -13.77 -16.20
CA GLY A 845 -22.16 -12.42 -16.71
C GLY A 845 -22.04 -11.33 -15.62
N ALA A 846 -21.80 -10.10 -16.08
CA ALA A 846 -21.72 -8.91 -15.24
C ALA A 846 -22.30 -7.69 -15.95
N VAL A 847 -23.03 -6.86 -15.21
CA VAL A 847 -23.44 -5.51 -15.61
C VAL A 847 -22.72 -4.48 -14.78
N VAL A 848 -22.40 -3.34 -15.39
CA VAL A 848 -21.86 -2.16 -14.72
C VAL A 848 -22.74 -0.96 -15.05
N VAL A 849 -23.18 -0.24 -14.02
CA VAL A 849 -23.99 0.97 -14.13
C VAL A 849 -23.26 2.12 -13.43
N THR A 850 -23.11 3.26 -14.11
CA THR A 850 -22.31 4.40 -13.63
C THR A 850 -23.06 5.71 -13.80
N LEU A 851 -23.02 6.58 -12.80
CA LEU A 851 -23.50 7.96 -12.88
C LEU A 851 -22.32 8.93 -12.96
N TYR A 852 -22.45 9.95 -13.81
CA TYR A 852 -21.43 10.98 -14.04
C TYR A 852 -22.01 12.40 -13.94
N ARG A 853 -21.21 13.34 -13.44
CA ARG A 853 -21.47 14.79 -13.51
C ARG A 853 -20.16 15.56 -13.67
N LEU A 854 -20.22 16.86 -13.95
CA LEU A 854 -19.02 17.71 -13.82
C LEU A 854 -18.61 17.84 -12.35
N GLY A 855 -17.34 17.57 -12.03
CA GLY A 855 -16.83 17.60 -10.66
C GLY A 855 -16.73 19.02 -10.08
N PHE A 856 -16.46 20.01 -10.92
CA PHE A 856 -16.25 21.41 -10.50
C PHE A 856 -17.06 22.41 -11.34
N PRO A 857 -18.39 22.41 -11.26
CA PRO A 857 -19.25 23.23 -12.12
C PRO A 857 -19.06 24.75 -11.91
N ALA A 858 -18.63 25.18 -10.72
CA ALA A 858 -18.35 26.59 -10.43
C ALA A 858 -17.10 27.11 -11.16
N SER A 859 -16.09 26.24 -11.36
CA SER A 859 -14.83 26.58 -12.04
C SER A 859 -15.00 26.77 -13.55
N ALA A 860 -16.11 26.30 -14.13
CA ALA A 860 -16.43 26.46 -15.55
C ALA A 860 -16.91 27.89 -15.91
N ASN A 861 -17.42 28.67 -14.94
CA ASN A 861 -18.02 29.98 -15.17
C ASN A 861 -17.11 31.20 -14.92
N ILE A 862 -15.84 30.99 -14.52
CA ILE A 862 -14.91 32.10 -14.31
C ILE A 862 -14.29 32.51 -15.66
N LYS A 863 -14.96 33.42 -16.37
CA LYS A 863 -14.33 34.22 -17.43
C LYS A 863 -13.37 35.21 -16.77
N PHE A 864 -12.07 35.01 -16.95
CA PHE A 864 -11.09 36.06 -16.66
C PHE A 864 -11.25 37.18 -17.70
N ASN A 865 -12.10 38.16 -17.39
CA ASN A 865 -12.09 39.46 -18.08
C ASN A 865 -10.86 40.24 -17.58
N LEU A 866 -9.73 40.03 -18.26
CA LEU A 866 -8.52 40.85 -18.12
C LEU A 866 -8.66 42.12 -18.97
N THR A 867 -9.73 42.88 -18.78
CA THR A 867 -9.83 44.25 -19.29
C THR A 867 -10.82 45.04 -18.43
N SER A 868 -10.39 46.25 -18.05
CA SER A 868 -11.09 47.29 -17.28
C SER A 868 -11.17 47.14 -15.75
N ALA A 869 -10.11 47.59 -15.06
CA ALA A 869 -10.17 48.84 -14.28
C ALA A 869 -8.77 49.14 -13.69
N ILE A 870 -8.12 50.18 -14.22
CA ILE A 870 -6.81 50.68 -13.80
C ILE A 870 -6.93 51.48 -12.50
N SER A 871 -6.00 51.28 -11.57
CA SER A 871 -5.38 52.35 -10.78
C SER A 871 -4.27 51.84 -9.82
N THR A 872 -3.02 52.29 -10.06
CA THR A 872 -1.86 52.48 -9.13
C THR A 872 -0.80 51.37 -8.86
N THR A 873 0.01 51.13 -9.91
CA THR A 873 1.48 50.88 -10.04
C THR A 873 2.24 49.72 -9.37
N GLY A 874 3.25 49.21 -10.11
CA GLY A 874 3.95 47.93 -9.97
C GLY A 874 4.09 47.17 -11.32
N GLU A 875 3.60 47.74 -12.42
CA GLU A 875 3.52 47.09 -13.73
C GLU A 875 4.87 46.62 -14.27
N GLY A 876 4.88 45.40 -14.82
CA GLY A 876 6.06 44.72 -15.35
C GLY A 876 6.75 43.78 -14.37
N PHE A 877 6.71 44.03 -13.06
CA PHE A 877 7.30 43.13 -12.06
C PHE A 877 6.51 41.82 -11.98
N LYS A 878 7.21 40.67 -11.96
CA LYS A 878 6.62 39.33 -11.86
C LYS A 878 5.83 39.15 -10.56
N VAL A 879 6.25 39.81 -9.48
CA VAL A 879 5.57 39.77 -8.19
C VAL A 879 4.19 40.44 -8.17
N THR A 880 3.94 41.42 -9.04
CA THR A 880 2.73 42.26 -9.01
C THR A 880 1.41 41.50 -9.18
N PRO A 881 1.22 40.63 -10.19
CA PRO A 881 0.00 39.83 -10.29
C PRO A 881 -0.18 38.86 -9.12
N LEU A 882 0.92 38.33 -8.56
CA LEU A 882 0.88 37.41 -7.41
C LEU A 882 0.36 38.12 -6.15
N LEU A 883 0.82 39.35 -5.89
CA LEU A 883 0.37 40.14 -4.75
C LEU A 883 -1.08 40.60 -4.88
N LYS A 884 -1.58 40.85 -6.11
CA LYS A 884 -3.00 41.14 -6.33
C LYS A 884 -3.88 39.94 -5.97
N LEU A 885 -3.47 38.72 -6.33
CA LEU A 885 -4.22 37.53 -5.91
C LEU A 885 -4.15 37.37 -4.38
N LEU A 886 -2.99 37.59 -3.78
CA LEU A 886 -2.85 37.54 -2.32
C LEU A 886 -3.80 38.51 -1.63
N GLU A 887 -3.94 39.74 -2.13
CA GLU A 887 -4.88 40.73 -1.61
C GLU A 887 -6.35 40.25 -1.71
N GLN A 888 -6.74 39.64 -2.83
CA GLN A 888 -8.08 39.07 -2.97
C GLN A 888 -8.33 37.91 -1.99
N LEU A 889 -7.34 37.04 -1.79
CA LEU A 889 -7.43 35.91 -0.85
C LEU A 889 -7.47 36.37 0.60
N MET A 890 -6.75 37.45 0.92
CA MET A 890 -6.83 38.13 2.22
C MET A 890 -8.25 38.64 2.48
N MET A 891 -8.95 39.18 1.47
CA MET A 891 -10.35 39.59 1.58
C MET A 891 -11.33 38.40 1.72
N GLU A 892 -10.98 37.22 1.23
CA GLU A 892 -11.78 35.99 1.30
C GLU A 892 -11.45 35.12 2.54
N ASP A 893 -10.54 35.56 3.42
CA ASP A 893 -10.13 34.79 4.60
C ASP A 893 -11.28 34.58 5.60
N GLN A 894 -11.80 33.36 5.65
CA GLN A 894 -12.87 32.93 6.56
C GLN A 894 -12.35 32.38 7.90
N GLU A 895 -11.04 32.14 8.04
CA GLU A 895 -10.43 31.50 9.22
C GLU A 895 -9.60 32.46 10.09
N ASN A 896 -9.66 33.77 9.79
CA ASN A 896 -8.91 34.82 10.49
C ASN A 896 -7.40 34.53 10.56
N LEU A 897 -6.82 33.95 9.50
CA LEU A 897 -5.39 33.69 9.36
C LEU A 897 -4.56 34.98 9.35
N ILE A 898 -5.11 36.06 8.78
CA ILE A 898 -4.45 37.38 8.79
C ILE A 898 -4.32 37.93 10.21
N GLU A 899 -5.32 37.68 11.07
CA GLU A 899 -5.25 38.04 12.49
C GLU A 899 -4.17 37.26 13.26
N LYS A 900 -3.78 36.08 12.76
CA LYS A 900 -2.72 35.29 13.39
C LYS A 900 -1.35 35.93 13.17
N VAL A 901 -1.09 36.63 12.06
CA VAL A 901 0.23 37.23 11.78
C VAL A 901 0.37 38.63 12.40
N ARG A 902 -0.64 39.51 12.28
CA ARG A 902 -0.73 40.82 12.98
C ARG A 902 0.53 41.69 12.91
N ALA A 903 1.02 41.97 11.70
CA ALA A 903 2.18 42.83 11.47
C ALA A 903 2.11 43.55 10.11
N VAL A 904 2.95 44.56 9.90
CA VAL A 904 3.14 45.21 8.61
C VAL A 904 4.42 44.68 7.96
N TYR A 905 4.28 44.04 6.80
CA TYR A 905 5.37 43.39 6.07
C TYR A 905 5.79 44.19 4.84
N GLY A 906 7.08 44.52 4.75
CA GLY A 906 7.66 45.17 3.58
C GLY A 906 8.32 44.17 2.64
N PHE A 907 8.15 44.34 1.33
CA PHE A 907 8.84 43.58 0.29
C PHE A 907 9.55 44.55 -0.64
N LYS A 908 10.88 44.63 -0.49
CA LYS A 908 11.75 45.37 -1.40
C LYS A 908 12.26 44.42 -2.48
N VAL A 909 11.72 44.55 -3.67
CA VAL A 909 12.04 43.68 -4.80
C VAL A 909 13.06 44.35 -5.70
N VAL A 910 14.24 43.76 -5.81
CA VAL A 910 15.35 44.25 -6.63
C VAL A 910 15.45 43.48 -7.95
N ASN A 911 16.21 43.98 -8.92
CA ASN A 911 16.38 43.34 -10.23
C ASN A 911 15.06 43.05 -10.98
N GLY A 912 14.10 43.98 -10.89
CA GLY A 912 12.88 43.93 -11.68
C GLY A 912 13.09 44.31 -13.14
N PRO A 913 12.01 44.57 -13.89
CA PRO A 913 12.07 44.99 -15.30
C PRO A 913 13.03 46.17 -15.47
N ASN A 914 13.95 46.06 -16.43
CA ASN A 914 14.97 47.07 -16.71
C ASN A 914 15.86 47.44 -15.50
N GLY A 915 16.04 46.52 -14.53
CA GLY A 915 16.86 46.73 -13.34
C GLY A 915 16.20 47.58 -12.24
N GLN A 916 14.90 47.87 -12.36
CA GLN A 916 14.19 48.69 -11.37
C GLN A 916 14.02 47.97 -10.03
N THR A 917 13.87 48.76 -8.97
CA THR A 917 13.54 48.26 -7.62
C THR A 917 12.12 48.72 -7.26
N GLY A 918 11.26 47.78 -6.90
CA GLY A 918 9.90 48.03 -6.43
C GLY A 918 9.78 47.80 -4.92
N TYR A 919 8.77 48.40 -4.29
CA TYR A 919 8.50 48.21 -2.87
C TYR A 919 7.01 47.97 -2.63
N TRP A 920 6.65 46.90 -1.92
CA TRP A 920 5.27 46.59 -1.52
C TRP A 920 5.17 46.55 0.00
N THR A 921 4.08 47.09 0.52
CA THR A 921 3.73 47.04 1.94
C THR A 921 2.44 46.25 2.10
N ILE A 922 2.50 45.19 2.90
CA ILE A 922 1.38 44.34 3.25
C ILE A 922 1.02 44.63 4.70
N ASN A 923 -0.06 45.36 4.92
CA ASN A 923 -0.56 45.66 6.25
C ASN A 923 -1.52 44.54 6.68
N ALA A 924 -1.06 43.64 7.55
CA ALA A 924 -1.85 42.55 8.12
C ALA A 924 -2.19 42.82 9.60
N LYS A 925 -2.11 44.08 10.05
CA LYS A 925 -2.30 44.45 11.46
C LYS A 925 -3.77 44.66 11.81
N GLU A 926 -4.58 45.12 10.86
CA GLU A 926 -5.98 45.51 11.05
C GLU A 926 -6.89 44.93 9.95
N GLY A 927 -8.09 44.48 10.33
CA GLY A 927 -9.11 43.94 9.41
C GLY A 927 -8.63 42.73 8.60
N LYS A 928 -9.07 42.65 7.34
CA LYS A 928 -8.66 41.61 6.39
C LYS A 928 -7.29 41.88 5.74
N GLY A 929 -6.61 42.95 6.15
CA GLY A 929 -5.33 43.40 5.61
C GLY A 929 -5.39 44.03 4.21
N LYS A 930 -4.33 44.73 3.81
CA LYS A 930 -4.25 45.52 2.58
C LYS A 930 -2.83 45.53 1.99
N ILE A 931 -2.71 45.51 0.66
CA ILE A 931 -1.42 45.58 -0.02
C ILE A 931 -1.30 46.91 -0.77
N THR A 932 -0.16 47.59 -0.62
CA THR A 932 0.10 48.88 -1.28
C THR A 932 1.48 48.90 -1.92
N TYR A 933 1.56 49.34 -3.18
CA TYR A 933 2.83 49.62 -3.84
C TYR A 933 3.36 50.99 -3.38
N ASN A 934 4.65 51.06 -3.06
CA ASN A 934 5.30 52.22 -2.43
C ASN A 934 4.57 52.74 -1.18
N GLY A 935 4.03 51.81 -0.37
CA GLY A 935 3.44 52.15 0.92
C GLY A 935 4.42 52.90 1.81
N LYS A 936 3.95 53.98 2.46
CA LYS A 936 4.75 54.81 3.38
C LYS A 936 4.69 54.32 4.83
N GLU A 937 4.02 53.21 5.08
CA GLU A 937 3.81 52.69 6.43
C GLU A 937 5.11 52.07 6.96
N LYS A 938 5.37 52.23 8.26
CA LYS A 938 6.55 51.66 8.91
C LYS A 938 6.37 50.14 9.03
N CYS A 939 7.18 49.39 8.29
CA CYS A 939 7.14 47.92 8.31
C CYS A 939 7.81 47.36 9.57
N ASP A 940 7.20 46.35 10.19
CA ASP A 940 7.76 45.61 11.33
C ASP A 940 8.91 44.71 10.89
N VAL A 941 8.82 44.19 9.66
CA VAL A 941 9.87 43.42 9.00
C VAL A 941 9.83 43.68 7.49
N THR A 942 11.00 43.74 6.86
CA THR A 942 11.17 43.94 5.43
C THR A 942 12.01 42.81 4.83
N PHE A 943 11.50 42.18 3.77
CA PHE A 943 12.19 41.19 2.96
C PHE A 943 12.78 41.87 1.72
N ILE A 944 14.05 41.61 1.43
CA ILE A 944 14.76 42.13 0.26
C ILE A 944 15.21 40.93 -0.59
N MET A 945 14.77 40.89 -1.83
CA MET A 945 14.87 39.72 -2.72
C MET A 945 14.73 40.13 -4.20
N SER A 946 15.22 39.32 -5.13
CA SER A 946 15.05 39.59 -6.56
C SER A 946 13.61 39.32 -7.02
N ASP A 947 13.14 39.97 -8.10
CA ASP A 947 11.79 39.74 -8.65
C ASP A 947 11.54 38.26 -9.02
N GLU A 948 12.59 37.57 -9.48
CA GLU A 948 12.55 36.12 -9.72
C GLU A 948 12.43 35.32 -8.42
N ASP A 949 13.26 35.61 -7.41
CA ASP A 949 13.26 34.84 -6.17
C ASP A 949 11.95 35.06 -5.38
N VAL A 950 11.32 36.24 -5.47
CA VAL A 950 10.00 36.48 -4.87
C VAL A 950 8.95 35.62 -5.55
N SER A 951 8.97 35.61 -6.89
CA SER A 951 8.06 34.79 -7.69
C SER A 951 8.24 33.31 -7.38
N ASP A 952 9.47 32.80 -7.34
CA ASP A 952 9.78 31.43 -7.00
C ASP A 952 9.39 31.08 -5.55
N LEU A 953 9.53 32.02 -4.62
CA LEU A 953 9.12 31.84 -3.23
C LEU A 953 7.59 31.70 -3.09
N ILE A 954 6.84 32.57 -3.76
CA ILE A 954 5.37 32.57 -3.74
C ILE A 954 4.82 31.32 -4.45
N THR A 955 5.33 31.03 -5.66
CA THR A 955 4.95 29.86 -6.46
C THR A 955 5.46 28.53 -5.88
N GLY A 956 6.37 28.57 -4.90
CA GLY A 956 6.86 27.39 -4.19
C GLY A 956 8.03 26.67 -4.86
N LYS A 957 8.57 27.19 -5.97
CA LYS A 957 9.80 26.71 -6.61
C LYS A 957 11.03 26.91 -5.72
N LEU A 958 11.01 27.91 -4.84
CA LEU A 958 12.07 28.21 -3.90
C LEU A 958 11.56 28.13 -2.46
N ALA A 959 12.07 27.18 -1.69
CA ALA A 959 11.71 27.06 -0.28
C ALA A 959 12.29 28.24 0.54
N PRO A 960 11.54 28.86 1.47
CA PRO A 960 11.99 30.04 2.23
C PRO A 960 13.29 29.84 3.01
N GLN A 961 13.46 28.67 3.64
CA GLN A 961 14.68 28.33 4.36
C GLN A 961 15.89 28.24 3.41
N LYS A 962 15.69 27.61 2.24
CA LYS A 962 16.73 27.49 1.21
C LYS A 962 17.11 28.87 0.65
N ALA A 963 16.13 29.74 0.40
CA ALA A 963 16.35 31.10 -0.05
C ALA A 963 17.16 31.94 0.94
N PHE A 964 16.87 31.78 2.24
CA PHE A 964 17.61 32.46 3.31
C PHE A 964 19.06 31.95 3.43
N PHE A 965 19.28 30.62 3.48
CA PHE A 965 20.63 30.05 3.57
C PHE A 965 21.50 30.32 2.33
N GLN A 966 20.89 30.50 1.16
CA GLN A 966 21.59 30.86 -0.08
C GLN A 966 21.81 32.38 -0.22
N GLY A 967 21.38 33.19 0.74
CA GLY A 967 21.51 34.65 0.70
C GLY A 967 20.61 35.35 -0.33
N LYS A 968 19.64 34.63 -0.91
CA LYS A 968 18.66 35.15 -1.88
C LYS A 968 17.58 36.03 -1.24
N ILE A 969 17.37 35.87 0.08
CA ILE A 969 16.51 36.72 0.89
C ILE A 969 17.34 37.38 1.98
N LYS A 970 17.30 38.71 2.05
CA LYS A 970 17.78 39.47 3.21
C LYS A 970 16.57 39.97 4.00
N ILE A 971 16.63 39.83 5.32
CA ILE A 971 15.55 40.22 6.23
C ILE A 971 16.06 41.38 7.09
N GLN A 972 15.29 42.46 7.16
CA GLN A 972 15.55 43.62 8.02
C GLN A 972 14.36 43.86 8.93
N GLY A 973 14.59 44.16 10.21
CA GLY A 973 13.53 44.36 11.21
C GLY A 973 13.33 43.15 12.13
N ASN A 974 12.12 42.97 12.63
CA ASN A 974 11.84 42.01 13.69
C ASN A 974 11.72 40.57 13.15
N MET A 975 12.75 39.76 13.45
CA MET A 975 12.82 38.35 13.04
C MET A 975 11.69 37.47 13.58
N GLY A 976 11.05 37.84 14.69
CA GLY A 976 9.90 37.11 15.22
C GLY A 976 8.72 37.14 14.25
N PHE A 977 8.46 38.29 13.61
CA PHE A 977 7.40 38.40 12.61
C PHE A 977 7.74 37.70 11.29
N ALA A 978 9.02 37.60 10.92
CA ALA A 978 9.46 36.80 9.78
C ALA A 978 9.21 35.30 10.02
N ILE A 979 9.58 34.78 11.19
CA ILE A 979 9.35 33.38 11.56
C ILE A 979 7.85 33.09 11.60
N LYS A 980 7.05 34.01 12.17
CA LYS A 980 5.59 33.88 12.24
C LYS A 980 4.93 33.77 10.86
N LEU A 981 5.43 34.52 9.88
CA LEU A 981 4.97 34.42 8.49
C LEU A 981 5.36 33.07 7.85
N MET A 982 6.56 32.56 8.15
CA MET A 982 7.01 31.22 7.70
C MET A 982 6.22 30.08 8.36
N ASP A 983 5.89 30.22 9.65
CA ASP A 983 5.09 29.25 10.39
C ASP A 983 3.65 29.22 9.89
N LEU A 984 3.06 30.38 9.57
CA LEU A 984 1.77 30.46 8.88
C LEU A 984 1.85 29.73 7.53
N GLN A 985 2.93 29.93 6.77
CA GLN A 985 3.14 29.25 5.49
C GLN A 985 3.17 27.73 5.63
N ARG A 986 3.70 27.22 6.75
CA ARG A 986 3.79 25.80 7.07
C ARG A 986 2.49 25.22 7.64
N SER A 987 1.79 25.97 8.49
CA SER A 987 0.54 25.54 9.11
C SER A 987 -0.66 25.60 8.17
N SER A 988 -0.56 26.39 7.10
CA SER A 988 -1.59 26.55 6.08
C SER A 988 -1.14 25.96 4.74
N GLN A 989 -0.20 25.00 4.76
CA GLN A 989 0.46 24.48 3.57
C GLN A 989 -0.53 23.89 2.55
N ASP A 990 -1.56 23.17 3.01
CA ASP A 990 -2.62 22.62 2.15
C ASP A 990 -3.46 23.73 1.45
N ARG A 991 -3.71 24.85 2.14
CA ARG A 991 -4.40 26.02 1.55
C ARG A 991 -3.48 26.87 0.69
N ILE A 992 -2.21 26.95 1.02
CA ILE A 992 -1.21 27.64 0.20
C ILE A 992 -0.95 26.87 -1.08
N GLU A 993 -1.04 25.54 -1.06
CA GLU A 993 -1.08 24.73 -2.27
C GLU A 993 -2.38 24.96 -3.07
N ALA A 994 -3.54 25.10 -2.42
CA ALA A 994 -4.78 25.50 -3.10
C ALA A 994 -4.74 26.93 -3.68
N ILE A 995 -4.01 27.84 -3.05
CA ILE A 995 -3.74 29.21 -3.52
C ILE A 995 -2.73 29.20 -4.67
N ARG A 996 -1.67 28.39 -4.57
CA ARG A 996 -0.67 28.16 -5.63
C ARG A 996 -1.29 27.52 -6.86
N ALA A 997 -2.35 26.71 -6.72
CA ALA A 997 -3.08 26.15 -7.84
C ALA A 997 -3.98 27.18 -8.56
N LYS A 998 -4.30 28.32 -7.91
CA LYS A 998 -5.04 29.44 -8.51
C LYS A 998 -4.11 30.49 -9.16
N LEU A 999 -2.82 30.50 -8.80
CA LEU A 999 -1.75 31.33 -9.38
C LEU A 999 -1.11 30.63 -10.58
#